data_AF-A0A6B1FYX5-F1
#
_entry.id   AF-A0A6B1FYX5-F1
#
_cell.length_a   1.000
_cell.length_b   1.000
_cell.length_c   1.000
_cell.angle_alpha   90.00
_cell.angle_beta   90.00
_cell.angle_gamma   90.00
#
_symmetry.space_group_name_H-M   'P 1'
#
loop_
_entity.id
_entity.type
_entity.pdbx_description
1 polymer ?
#
loop_
_entity_poly.entity_id
_entity_poly.type
_entity_poly.pdbx_seq_one_letter_code
_entity_poly.pdbx_strand_id
1 'polypeptide(L)'
;MVIMEWGYTIPAADAALDVSPQEDTITLSGNIPGITPESRLAFRTYDYLNGFDEVGCFAAQFQSTPSSRCDTDDAVTPGQTLADETADVPAPHIDFTQVETSLSGEKLTVVFHLRDLPETLRFNRTEHGRGAMEYKWEVAIDADNDRSTGPGGFDTLLSAYHIAFMSHAGTAADTTAPIGHMLEAAVWEIRPGGATSPLRDAGLAVSVEENTITITGLIPGITSESRLTFSTLDARFPGDADQLACHDPYSKSLEPRECDAGAALAAPGQTVTDDIEDAAASHVDITKVSTSLSGEALTAVFHLRDVPETLTFNRTGISENYGEYSWKVLIDIDGDRETGNGGAEYMLSASHFVRASEKGNNAQAPIASVVEAGVLKARSDGFMTLIDATLQVSPEEDTITLSGNIPGITAEAQLTFETYDYFGGTDEVGCPATPARSAPPNRNAPASRCAADEPAVTPGNTATDDTSDVFAPYLDISKVSTSLSGERLTVMFRFRDIPETLTFNRTATSASTMEYSWEVSVDADNDPETGDGGFEYLLSAYHIVPPAREGDNTEAPIEEVAKASVWEKRPGGSIKSFKGASLKVSAETDTMILPGRIPAITPQSRLAFRTYAYSGGSDEVGCPTPFGLGRPAPAQSPSDGSSATPGRSASGDNSNELAGHIDIRSVTTAVDGETLTVTLLLRDVPEMLTFDRMGVPEHALEYSWEVSIDVDNDPKTGAGE
;
A
#
# COMPACT_ATOMS: atom_id res chain seq x y z
N MET A 1 31.41 -24.60 -2.41
CA MET A 1 30.70 -25.49 -1.47
C MET A 1 29.26 -25.49 -1.93
N VAL A 2 28.75 -26.62 -2.43
CA VAL A 2 27.36 -26.72 -2.93
C VAL A 2 26.48 -27.07 -1.74
N ILE A 3 25.59 -26.16 -1.34
CA ILE A 3 24.59 -26.38 -0.28
C ILE A 3 23.23 -25.97 -0.82
N MET A 4 22.25 -26.82 -0.51
CA MET A 4 20.93 -27.00 -1.12
C MET A 4 19.83 -26.36 -0.26
N GLU A 5 18.77 -25.83 -0.89
CA GLU A 5 17.45 -25.69 -0.26
C GLU A 5 16.31 -26.00 -1.26
N TRP A 6 15.53 -27.03 -0.89
CA TRP A 6 14.24 -27.58 -1.33
C TRP A 6 13.57 -27.20 -2.66
N GLY A 7 13.80 -28.06 -3.66
CA GLY A 7 12.92 -28.50 -4.74
C GLY A 7 13.61 -29.72 -5.38
N TYR A 8 12.94 -30.86 -5.55
CA TYR A 8 13.55 -32.19 -5.86
C TYR A 8 14.84 -32.11 -6.69
N THR A 9 16.00 -32.11 -6.02
CA THR A 9 17.31 -32.04 -6.67
C THR A 9 17.88 -33.45 -6.68
N ILE A 10 17.99 -34.07 -7.85
CA ILE A 10 18.82 -35.27 -7.99
C ILE A 10 20.26 -34.75 -8.11
N PRO A 11 21.15 -34.97 -7.13
CA PRO A 11 22.57 -34.75 -7.37
C PRO A 11 22.96 -35.70 -8.51
N ALA A 12 23.15 -35.17 -9.71
CA ALA A 12 23.83 -35.91 -10.75
C ALA A 12 25.19 -36.29 -10.15
N ALA A 13 25.40 -37.58 -9.93
CA ALA A 13 26.54 -38.09 -9.16
C ALA A 13 27.92 -37.73 -9.76
N ASP A 14 27.93 -37.09 -10.93
CA ASP A 14 29.09 -36.71 -11.73
C ASP A 14 29.04 -35.23 -12.21
N ALA A 15 28.37 -34.33 -11.48
CA ALA A 15 28.37 -32.91 -11.87
C ALA A 15 29.77 -32.29 -11.74
N ALA A 16 30.30 -31.70 -12.81
CA ALA A 16 31.57 -30.99 -12.85
C ALA A 16 31.35 -29.51 -13.18
N LEU A 17 32.05 -28.66 -12.43
CA LEU A 17 32.11 -27.20 -12.62
C LEU A 17 33.53 -26.84 -13.07
N ASP A 18 33.66 -26.20 -14.23
CA ASP A 18 34.90 -25.63 -14.75
C ASP A 18 34.74 -24.12 -14.91
N VAL A 19 35.71 -23.34 -14.44
CA VAL A 19 35.67 -21.87 -14.45
C VAL A 19 36.90 -21.37 -15.17
N SER A 20 36.69 -20.58 -16.22
CA SER A 20 37.76 -20.02 -17.06
C SER A 20 37.69 -18.49 -17.05
N PRO A 21 38.37 -17.82 -16.08
CA PRO A 21 38.41 -16.36 -16.00
C PRO A 21 38.95 -15.69 -17.28
N GLN A 22 39.87 -16.35 -18.00
CA GLN A 22 40.45 -15.79 -19.22
C GLN A 22 39.48 -15.81 -20.41
N GLU A 23 38.46 -16.66 -20.35
CA GLU A 23 37.42 -16.79 -21.38
C GLU A 23 36.08 -16.21 -20.92
N ASP A 24 36.02 -15.69 -19.69
CA ASP A 24 34.80 -15.26 -18.99
C ASP A 24 33.70 -16.34 -18.98
N THR A 25 34.09 -17.62 -18.84
CA THR A 25 33.13 -18.72 -18.86
C THR A 25 33.04 -19.49 -17.56
N ILE A 26 31.82 -19.96 -17.28
CA ILE A 26 31.53 -21.00 -16.30
C ILE A 26 30.85 -22.16 -17.04
N THR A 27 31.45 -23.35 -16.97
CA THR A 27 30.91 -24.56 -17.57
C THR A 27 30.43 -25.53 -16.50
N LEU A 28 29.15 -25.87 -16.55
CA LEU A 28 28.49 -26.90 -15.77
C LEU A 28 28.29 -28.13 -16.65
N SER A 29 28.68 -29.32 -16.20
CA SER A 29 28.45 -30.56 -16.93
C SER A 29 27.99 -31.65 -15.98
N GLY A 30 27.09 -32.54 -16.42
CA GLY A 30 26.62 -33.64 -15.60
C GLY A 30 25.75 -34.63 -16.38
N ASN A 31 25.66 -35.86 -15.87
CA ASN A 31 24.77 -36.89 -16.41
C ASN A 31 23.34 -36.67 -15.88
N ILE A 32 22.41 -36.35 -16.77
CA ILE A 32 20.99 -36.10 -16.49
C ILE A 32 20.17 -37.21 -17.17
N PRO A 33 19.72 -38.24 -16.43
CA PRO A 33 18.95 -39.34 -16.99
C PRO A 33 17.71 -38.84 -17.74
N GLY A 34 17.56 -39.25 -18.99
CA GLY A 34 16.43 -38.85 -19.84
C GLY A 34 16.56 -37.52 -20.57
N ILE A 35 17.63 -36.73 -20.40
CA ILE A 35 17.84 -35.49 -21.16
C ILE A 35 17.87 -35.77 -22.66
N THR A 36 17.15 -34.95 -23.44
CA THR A 36 17.21 -34.99 -24.91
C THR A 36 17.50 -33.60 -25.47
N PRO A 37 17.85 -33.47 -26.76
CA PRO A 37 18.00 -32.17 -27.39
C PRO A 37 16.77 -31.25 -27.35
N GLU A 38 15.59 -31.82 -27.05
CA GLU A 38 14.30 -31.13 -26.98
C GLU A 38 13.92 -30.69 -25.56
N SER A 39 14.65 -31.11 -24.53
CA SER A 39 14.45 -30.69 -23.14
C SER A 39 14.58 -29.17 -22.99
N ARG A 40 13.81 -28.54 -22.09
CA ARG A 40 13.87 -27.09 -21.88
C ARG A 40 14.82 -26.76 -20.73
N LEU A 41 15.59 -25.69 -20.90
CA LEU A 41 16.60 -25.26 -19.94
C LEU A 41 16.32 -23.81 -19.52
N ALA A 42 16.46 -23.58 -18.21
CA ALA A 42 16.46 -22.26 -17.58
C ALA A 42 17.76 -22.11 -16.79
N PHE A 43 18.38 -20.93 -16.86
CA PHE A 43 19.67 -20.64 -16.23
C PHE A 43 19.51 -19.48 -15.26
N ARG A 44 20.00 -19.63 -14.04
CA ARG A 44 20.00 -18.56 -13.05
C ARG A 44 21.40 -18.37 -12.47
N THR A 45 21.85 -17.13 -12.36
CA THR A 45 23.05 -16.76 -11.60
C THR A 45 22.64 -15.87 -10.44
N TYR A 46 23.29 -16.03 -9.30
CA TYR A 46 22.92 -15.33 -8.06
C TYR A 46 24.18 -14.83 -7.36
N ASP A 47 24.14 -13.57 -6.91
CA ASP A 47 25.09 -12.97 -5.97
C ASP A 47 24.29 -12.22 -4.90
N TYR A 48 24.43 -12.66 -3.64
CA TYR A 48 23.66 -12.13 -2.52
C TYR A 48 23.67 -10.59 -2.40
N LEU A 49 24.79 -9.95 -2.74
CA LEU A 49 24.94 -8.50 -2.62
C LEU A 49 24.61 -7.74 -3.90
N ASN A 50 24.57 -8.42 -5.04
CA ASN A 50 24.47 -7.79 -6.37
C ASN A 50 23.25 -8.25 -7.18
N GLY A 51 22.36 -9.04 -6.59
CA GLY A 51 21.12 -9.51 -7.23
C GLY A 51 21.28 -10.84 -7.96
N PHE A 52 20.41 -11.11 -8.93
CA PHE A 52 20.43 -12.32 -9.74
C PHE A 52 20.17 -11.99 -11.20
N ASP A 53 20.63 -12.85 -12.10
CA ASP A 53 20.32 -12.81 -13.53
C ASP A 53 19.68 -14.15 -13.94
N GLU A 54 18.73 -14.11 -14.88
CA GLU A 54 18.03 -15.31 -15.34
C GLU A 54 17.88 -15.30 -16.86
N VAL A 55 18.38 -16.36 -17.51
CA VAL A 55 18.27 -16.57 -18.96
C VAL A 55 17.48 -17.84 -19.20
N GLY A 56 16.34 -17.72 -19.86
CA GLY A 56 15.42 -18.84 -20.05
C GLY A 56 14.38 -18.89 -18.96
N CYS A 57 13.18 -18.36 -19.23
CA CYS A 57 12.02 -18.73 -18.42
C CYS A 57 11.40 -20.01 -18.98
N PHE A 58 10.99 -20.88 -18.07
CA PHE A 58 9.80 -21.67 -18.31
C PHE A 58 8.65 -20.68 -18.39
N ALA A 59 8.36 -20.17 -19.59
CA ALA A 59 7.02 -19.67 -19.85
C ALA A 59 6.12 -20.89 -19.65
N ALA A 60 5.48 -20.97 -18.49
CA ALA A 60 4.25 -21.70 -18.31
C ALA A 60 3.32 -21.10 -19.38
N GLN A 61 3.22 -21.77 -20.52
CA GLN A 61 2.00 -21.66 -21.29
C GLN A 61 0.96 -22.29 -20.38
N PHE A 62 0.33 -21.47 -19.55
CA PHE A 62 -1.00 -21.73 -19.04
C PHE A 62 -1.89 -21.86 -20.29
N GLN A 63 -1.89 -23.05 -20.91
CA GLN A 63 -3.14 -23.57 -21.37
C GLN A 63 -3.95 -23.77 -20.10
N SER A 64 -4.76 -22.77 -19.78
CA SER A 64 -5.87 -22.87 -18.87
C SER A 64 -6.62 -24.18 -19.15
N THR A 65 -6.29 -25.24 -18.42
CA THR A 65 -7.32 -26.14 -17.93
C THR A 65 -8.17 -25.32 -16.97
N PRO A 66 -9.50 -25.48 -17.01
CA PRO A 66 -10.44 -24.38 -16.97
C PRO A 66 -10.36 -23.59 -15.65
N SER A 67 -9.70 -22.43 -15.72
CA SER A 67 -9.92 -21.30 -14.82
C SER A 67 -11.30 -20.68 -15.08
N SER A 68 -12.37 -21.47 -15.04
CA SER A 68 -13.74 -20.98 -15.25
C SER A 68 -14.67 -21.40 -14.12
N ARG A 69 -14.19 -21.40 -12.88
CA ARG A 69 -15.10 -21.30 -11.72
C ARG A 69 -15.41 -19.87 -11.31
N CYS A 70 -14.69 -18.89 -11.86
CA CYS A 70 -14.96 -17.47 -11.65
C CYS A 70 -15.74 -16.81 -12.80
N ASP A 71 -15.97 -17.55 -13.90
CA ASP A 71 -16.89 -17.15 -15.00
C ASP A 71 -18.36 -17.51 -14.70
N THR A 72 -18.62 -18.24 -13.63
CA THR A 72 -20.00 -18.52 -13.22
C THR A 72 -20.43 -17.42 -12.27
N ASP A 73 -21.39 -16.60 -12.69
CA ASP A 73 -22.18 -15.65 -11.87
C ASP A 73 -22.80 -16.27 -10.58
N ASP A 74 -22.64 -17.59 -10.39
CA ASP A 74 -23.13 -18.35 -9.26
C ASP A 74 -22.29 -18.04 -8.02
N ALA A 75 -22.66 -16.96 -7.33
CA ALA A 75 -22.12 -16.62 -6.03
C ALA A 75 -22.23 -17.82 -5.05
N VAL A 76 -21.19 -18.01 -4.23
CA VAL A 76 -21.27 -18.97 -3.14
C VAL A 76 -22.29 -18.47 -2.13
N THR A 77 -23.19 -19.36 -1.72
CA THR A 77 -24.25 -19.05 -0.75
C THR A 77 -24.22 -20.01 0.45
N PRO A 78 -24.75 -19.61 1.63
CA PRO A 78 -24.80 -20.48 2.79
C PRO A 78 -25.56 -21.79 2.53
N GLY A 79 -25.01 -22.91 3.01
CA GLY A 79 -25.56 -24.25 2.81
C GLY A 79 -24.86 -25.05 1.71
N GLN A 80 -23.89 -24.45 1.03
CA GLN A 80 -23.09 -25.10 -0.01
C GLN A 80 -21.83 -25.76 0.57
N THR A 81 -21.35 -26.75 -0.18
CA THR A 81 -20.07 -27.42 0.01
C THR A 81 -19.25 -27.23 -1.25
N LEU A 82 -18.03 -26.73 -1.10
CA LEU A 82 -17.14 -26.35 -2.19
C LEU A 82 -15.84 -27.12 -2.01
N ALA A 83 -15.37 -27.76 -3.06
CA ALA A 83 -14.06 -28.40 -3.08
C ALA A 83 -13.08 -27.47 -3.79
N ASP A 84 -11.87 -27.39 -3.25
CA ASP A 84 -10.74 -26.69 -3.86
C ASP A 84 -9.74 -27.67 -4.49
N GLU A 85 -8.85 -27.14 -5.33
CA GLU A 85 -7.71 -27.90 -5.82
C GLU A 85 -6.68 -28.03 -4.70
N THR A 86 -6.31 -29.27 -4.37
CA THR A 86 -5.34 -29.50 -3.29
C THR A 86 -3.93 -29.11 -3.75
N ALA A 87 -3.12 -28.54 -2.85
CA ALA A 87 -1.70 -28.25 -3.05
C ALA A 87 -1.36 -27.06 -3.96
N ASP A 88 -2.30 -26.14 -4.17
CA ASP A 88 -2.10 -24.87 -4.88
C ASP A 88 -1.41 -23.79 -4.02
N VAL A 89 -1.37 -23.98 -2.69
CA VAL A 89 -0.63 -23.13 -1.76
C VAL A 89 0.53 -23.87 -1.08
N PRO A 90 1.73 -23.26 -0.93
CA PRO A 90 2.92 -23.95 -0.39
C PRO A 90 2.77 -24.43 1.06
N ALA A 91 1.96 -23.72 1.86
CA ALA A 91 1.79 -23.99 3.28
C ALA A 91 0.54 -24.87 3.54
N PRO A 92 0.71 -26.14 3.97
CA PRO A 92 -0.41 -27.08 4.09
C PRO A 92 -1.50 -26.71 5.10
N HIS A 93 -1.19 -25.82 6.05
CA HIS A 93 -2.12 -25.37 7.08
C HIS A 93 -2.99 -24.18 6.66
N ILE A 94 -2.73 -23.58 5.50
CA ILE A 94 -3.59 -22.55 4.90
C ILE A 94 -4.25 -23.00 3.59
N ASP A 95 -3.71 -24.05 2.95
CA ASP A 95 -4.32 -24.78 1.82
C ASP A 95 -5.58 -25.52 2.28
N PHE A 96 -6.77 -25.02 1.91
CA PHE A 96 -8.04 -25.68 2.19
C PHE A 96 -8.51 -26.50 1.00
N THR A 97 -8.69 -27.79 1.22
CA THR A 97 -9.21 -28.75 0.23
C THR A 97 -10.73 -28.67 0.02
N GLN A 98 -11.45 -28.14 1.01
CA GLN A 98 -12.92 -28.05 0.99
C GLN A 98 -13.43 -27.01 1.98
N VAL A 99 -14.51 -26.32 1.64
CA VAL A 99 -15.27 -25.44 2.53
C VAL A 99 -16.72 -25.91 2.62
N GLU A 100 -17.23 -26.07 3.84
CA GLU A 100 -18.64 -26.34 4.10
C GLU A 100 -19.28 -25.18 4.84
N THR A 101 -20.47 -24.76 4.38
CA THR A 101 -21.23 -23.69 5.03
C THR A 101 -22.60 -24.19 5.45
N SER A 102 -23.11 -23.70 6.59
CA SER A 102 -24.49 -23.94 7.01
C SER A 102 -25.06 -22.72 7.71
N LEU A 103 -26.37 -22.50 7.54
CA LEU A 103 -27.08 -21.35 8.09
C LEU A 103 -28.26 -21.80 8.95
N SER A 104 -28.33 -21.29 10.18
CA SER A 104 -29.45 -21.52 11.10
C SER A 104 -29.95 -20.19 11.68
N GLY A 105 -30.99 -19.62 11.05
CA GLY A 105 -31.35 -18.22 11.30
C GLY A 105 -30.25 -17.30 10.79
N GLU A 106 -29.78 -16.37 11.61
CA GLU A 106 -28.63 -15.50 11.30
C GLU A 106 -27.28 -16.11 11.72
N LYS A 107 -27.28 -17.37 12.19
CA LYS A 107 -26.07 -18.04 12.65
C LYS A 107 -25.41 -18.79 11.48
N LEU A 108 -24.30 -18.25 10.98
CA LEU A 108 -23.47 -18.87 9.96
C LEU A 108 -22.39 -19.76 10.63
N THR A 109 -22.27 -21.00 10.18
CA THR A 109 -21.16 -21.90 10.52
C THR A 109 -20.39 -22.21 9.25
N VAL A 110 -19.08 -22.00 9.28
CA VAL A 110 -18.16 -22.32 8.18
C VAL A 110 -17.09 -23.29 8.67
N VAL A 111 -16.86 -24.36 7.93
CA VAL A 111 -15.85 -25.39 8.20
C VAL A 111 -14.84 -25.38 7.06
N PHE A 112 -13.61 -25.00 7.37
CA PHE A 112 -12.47 -25.11 6.47
C PHE A 112 -11.83 -26.48 6.67
N HIS A 113 -11.72 -27.29 5.60
CA HIS A 113 -10.99 -28.55 5.59
C HIS A 113 -9.63 -28.32 4.95
N LEU A 114 -8.56 -28.47 5.73
CA LEU A 114 -7.19 -28.13 5.35
C LEU A 114 -6.41 -29.37 4.92
N ARG A 115 -5.36 -29.20 4.11
CA ARG A 115 -4.54 -30.32 3.63
C ARG A 115 -3.85 -31.06 4.77
N ASP A 116 -3.07 -30.35 5.59
CA ASP A 116 -2.39 -30.90 6.77
C ASP A 116 -2.30 -29.85 7.89
N LEU A 117 -3.28 -29.85 8.80
CA LEU A 117 -3.32 -28.90 9.91
C LEU A 117 -2.40 -29.41 11.05
N PRO A 118 -1.29 -28.74 11.39
CA PRO A 118 -0.39 -29.23 12.43
C PRO A 118 -1.00 -29.08 13.83
N GLU A 119 -0.54 -29.89 14.78
CA GLU A 119 -0.97 -29.76 16.19
C GLU A 119 -0.61 -28.40 16.79
N THR A 120 0.50 -27.80 16.35
CA THR A 120 1.03 -26.52 16.86
C THR A 120 1.53 -25.62 15.73
N LEU A 121 1.41 -24.31 15.90
CA LEU A 121 2.02 -23.28 15.05
C LEU A 121 2.95 -22.37 15.87
N ARG A 122 3.78 -21.59 15.18
CA ARG A 122 4.66 -20.56 15.77
C ARG A 122 3.98 -19.20 15.66
N PHE A 123 3.56 -18.66 16.80
CA PHE A 123 2.90 -17.37 16.96
C PHE A 123 3.86 -16.32 17.49
N ASN A 124 3.46 -15.04 17.45
CA ASN A 124 4.24 -13.90 17.91
C ASN A 124 5.64 -13.85 17.27
N ARG A 125 5.73 -14.13 15.97
CA ARG A 125 6.99 -14.19 15.24
C ARG A 125 7.61 -12.80 15.20
N THR A 126 8.77 -12.68 15.83
CA THR A 126 9.50 -11.42 15.98
C THR A 126 9.89 -10.79 14.64
N GLU A 127 10.04 -11.59 13.58
CA GLU A 127 10.30 -11.10 12.22
C GLU A 127 9.20 -10.21 11.62
N HIS A 128 7.94 -10.34 12.06
CA HIS A 128 6.80 -9.59 11.50
C HIS A 128 6.46 -8.31 12.26
N GLY A 129 7.08 -8.09 13.42
CA GLY A 129 6.82 -6.93 14.28
C GLY A 129 5.49 -7.00 15.05
N ARG A 130 5.28 -6.00 15.92
CA ARG A 130 4.09 -5.93 16.78
C ARG A 130 2.86 -5.43 16.03
N GLY A 131 1.74 -6.12 16.20
CA GLY A 131 0.46 -5.77 15.56
C GLY A 131 0.26 -6.38 14.18
N ALA A 132 1.20 -7.19 13.68
CA ALA A 132 1.05 -7.89 12.41
C ALA A 132 0.02 -9.02 12.51
N MET A 133 -0.84 -9.15 11.49
CA MET A 133 -1.74 -10.30 11.32
C MET A 133 -0.90 -11.48 10.82
N GLU A 134 -0.70 -12.50 11.66
CA GLU A 134 0.17 -13.62 11.31
C GLU A 134 -0.55 -14.75 10.60
N TYR A 135 -1.77 -15.03 11.06
CA TYR A 135 -2.60 -16.12 10.59
C TYR A 135 -4.03 -15.61 10.46
N LYS A 136 -4.72 -15.98 9.38
CA LYS A 136 -6.12 -15.62 9.16
C LYS A 136 -6.83 -16.71 8.36
N TRP A 137 -8.04 -17.06 8.79
CA TRP A 137 -9.04 -17.79 8.00
C TRP A 137 -10.29 -16.93 8.03
N GLU A 138 -10.79 -16.52 6.89
CA GLU A 138 -11.78 -15.46 6.80
C GLU A 138 -12.86 -15.78 5.77
N VAL A 139 -14.06 -15.31 6.08
CA VAL A 139 -15.22 -15.31 5.21
C VAL A 139 -15.70 -13.87 5.05
N ALA A 140 -15.65 -13.31 3.84
CA ALA A 140 -16.31 -12.05 3.57
C ALA A 140 -17.75 -12.30 3.11
N ILE A 141 -18.68 -11.49 3.62
CA ILE A 141 -20.11 -11.75 3.54
C ILE A 141 -20.82 -10.50 3.01
N ASP A 142 -21.53 -10.66 1.90
CA ASP A 142 -22.52 -9.70 1.41
C ASP A 142 -23.88 -10.11 1.99
N ALA A 143 -24.17 -9.62 3.18
CA ALA A 143 -25.34 -10.02 3.95
C ALA A 143 -26.62 -9.48 3.31
N ASP A 144 -26.60 -8.25 2.78
CA ASP A 144 -27.78 -7.60 2.18
C ASP A 144 -27.93 -7.82 0.66
N ASN A 145 -26.93 -8.42 0.02
CA ASN A 145 -26.83 -8.64 -1.42
C ASN A 145 -26.74 -7.35 -2.24
N ASP A 146 -26.27 -6.25 -1.65
CA ASP A 146 -26.02 -4.98 -2.31
C ASP A 146 -24.52 -4.81 -2.59
N ARG A 147 -24.13 -4.92 -3.88
CA ARG A 147 -22.73 -4.71 -4.29
C ARG A 147 -22.21 -3.30 -4.01
N SER A 148 -23.09 -2.34 -3.74
CA SER A 148 -22.70 -0.97 -3.40
C SER A 148 -22.41 -0.77 -1.91
N THR A 149 -22.66 -1.78 -1.06
CA THR A 149 -22.38 -1.68 0.37
C THR A 149 -21.05 -2.35 0.71
N GLY A 150 -20.10 -1.52 1.14
CA GLY A 150 -18.77 -1.95 1.56
C GLY A 150 -17.80 -2.24 0.40
N PRO A 151 -16.49 -2.30 0.66
CA PRO A 151 -15.48 -2.62 -0.35
C PRO A 151 -15.75 -4.00 -0.97
N GLY A 152 -15.71 -4.07 -2.31
CA GLY A 152 -16.00 -5.30 -3.04
C GLY A 152 -17.44 -5.79 -2.91
N GLY A 153 -18.34 -4.98 -2.34
CA GLY A 153 -19.73 -5.34 -2.07
C GLY A 153 -19.90 -6.31 -0.90
N PHE A 154 -19.00 -6.28 0.08
CA PHE A 154 -19.09 -7.05 1.32
C PHE A 154 -19.26 -6.12 2.52
N ASP A 155 -20.19 -6.45 3.42
CA ASP A 155 -20.54 -5.64 4.59
C ASP A 155 -20.06 -6.26 5.92
N THR A 156 -19.77 -7.56 5.94
CA THR A 156 -19.40 -8.28 7.17
C THR A 156 -18.24 -9.25 6.93
N LEU A 157 -17.37 -9.42 7.92
CA LEU A 157 -16.35 -10.47 7.96
C LEU A 157 -16.63 -11.45 9.10
N LEU A 158 -16.42 -12.74 8.86
CA LEU A 158 -16.31 -13.77 9.89
C LEU A 158 -14.92 -14.37 9.82
N SER A 159 -14.09 -14.15 10.85
CA SER A 159 -12.68 -14.54 10.79
C SER A 159 -12.23 -15.28 12.05
N ALA A 160 -11.28 -16.21 11.87
CA ALA A 160 -10.41 -16.74 12.90
C ALA A 160 -8.99 -16.26 12.62
N TYR A 161 -8.33 -15.64 13.60
CA TYR A 161 -7.12 -14.87 13.34
C TYR A 161 -6.15 -14.82 14.53
N HIS A 162 -4.91 -14.45 14.26
CA HIS A 162 -3.91 -14.13 15.27
C HIS A 162 -3.15 -12.85 14.91
N ILE A 163 -3.18 -11.87 15.82
CA ILE A 163 -2.36 -10.65 15.72
C ILE A 163 -1.19 -10.74 16.70
N ALA A 164 0.03 -10.62 16.18
CA ALA A 164 1.26 -10.70 16.93
C ALA A 164 1.29 -9.69 18.09
N PHE A 165 1.49 -10.21 19.30
CA PHE A 165 1.64 -9.47 20.56
C PHE A 165 0.45 -8.58 20.97
N MET A 166 -0.73 -8.82 20.38
CA MET A 166 -1.97 -8.17 20.78
C MET A 166 -2.99 -9.15 21.35
N SER A 167 -3.01 -10.38 20.83
CA SER A 167 -3.98 -11.42 21.26
C SER A 167 -3.70 -11.98 22.67
N HIS A 168 -2.44 -11.96 23.12
CA HIS A 168 -2.04 -12.55 24.40
C HIS A 168 -1.01 -11.68 25.12
N ALA A 169 -1.29 -11.29 26.36
CA ALA A 169 -0.40 -10.50 27.22
C ALA A 169 0.81 -11.34 27.71
N GLY A 170 1.72 -11.65 26.79
CA GLY A 170 2.96 -12.39 27.03
C GLY A 170 4.20 -11.61 26.58
N THR A 171 5.38 -12.04 27.03
CA THR A 171 6.68 -11.48 26.61
C THR A 171 6.83 -11.53 25.09
N ALA A 172 7.44 -10.50 24.51
CA ALA A 172 7.68 -10.37 23.07
C ALA A 172 8.70 -11.39 22.54
N ALA A 173 8.28 -12.66 22.47
CA ALA A 173 9.07 -13.77 21.95
C ALA A 173 8.16 -14.73 21.17
N ASP A 174 8.75 -15.36 20.16
CA ASP A 174 8.06 -16.39 19.40
C ASP A 174 7.56 -17.48 20.34
N THR A 175 6.34 -17.94 20.08
CA THR A 175 5.66 -18.90 20.92
C THR A 175 5.13 -20.03 20.07
N THR A 176 5.62 -21.25 20.27
CA THR A 176 5.00 -22.45 19.69
C THR A 176 3.87 -22.92 20.59
N ALA A 177 2.65 -22.98 20.06
CA ALA A 177 1.47 -23.35 20.84
C ALA A 177 0.44 -24.10 19.99
N PRO A 178 -0.48 -24.85 20.62
CA PRO A 178 -1.60 -25.44 19.91
C PRO A 178 -2.42 -24.38 19.17
N ILE A 179 -2.81 -24.67 17.93
CA ILE A 179 -3.46 -23.68 17.04
C ILE A 179 -4.68 -23.05 17.72
N GLY A 180 -5.60 -23.88 18.19
CA GLY A 180 -6.84 -23.42 18.83
C GLY A 180 -6.67 -22.66 20.14
N HIS A 181 -5.45 -22.55 20.69
CA HIS A 181 -5.19 -21.77 21.91
C HIS A 181 -4.79 -20.32 21.62
N MET A 182 -4.29 -20.03 20.42
CA MET A 182 -3.72 -18.71 20.09
C MET A 182 -4.56 -17.94 19.07
N LEU A 183 -5.54 -18.60 18.45
CA LEU A 183 -6.49 -17.97 17.55
C LEU A 183 -7.66 -17.37 18.31
N GLU A 184 -8.09 -16.21 17.84
CA GLU A 184 -9.34 -15.55 18.22
C GLU A 184 -10.33 -15.64 17.07
N ALA A 185 -11.63 -15.57 17.36
CA ALA A 185 -12.64 -15.50 16.31
C ALA A 185 -13.62 -14.35 16.57
N ALA A 186 -13.91 -13.59 15.52
CA ALA A 186 -14.79 -12.42 15.59
C ALA A 186 -15.63 -12.27 14.32
N VAL A 187 -16.77 -11.60 14.52
CA VAL A 187 -17.57 -11.01 13.45
C VAL A 187 -17.20 -9.53 13.38
N TRP A 188 -16.88 -9.02 12.19
CA TRP A 188 -16.54 -7.62 11.95
C TRP A 188 -17.55 -6.98 11.02
N GLU A 189 -17.95 -5.76 11.32
CA GLU A 189 -18.66 -4.89 10.37
C GLU A 189 -17.62 -4.19 9.48
N ILE A 190 -17.84 -4.20 8.17
CA ILE A 190 -17.06 -3.45 7.19
C ILE A 190 -17.83 -2.17 6.85
N ARG A 191 -17.24 -1.02 7.15
CA ARG A 191 -17.82 0.29 6.81
C ARG A 191 -17.55 0.62 5.34
N PRO A 192 -18.32 1.54 4.71
CA PRO A 192 -18.11 1.93 3.31
C PRO A 192 -16.67 2.37 2.97
N GLY A 193 -15.93 2.95 3.92
CA GLY A 193 -14.52 3.32 3.73
C GLY A 193 -13.51 2.16 3.86
N GLY A 194 -13.97 0.92 4.03
CA GLY A 194 -13.17 -0.28 4.27
C GLY A 194 -12.59 -0.43 5.67
N ALA A 195 -12.90 0.49 6.58
CA ALA A 195 -12.59 0.32 7.98
C ALA A 195 -13.43 -0.81 8.57
N THR A 196 -12.79 -1.71 9.32
CA THR A 196 -13.47 -2.80 10.02
C THR A 196 -13.60 -2.50 11.50
N SER A 197 -14.74 -2.88 12.10
CA SER A 197 -14.94 -2.80 13.55
C SER A 197 -15.53 -4.10 14.09
N PRO A 198 -15.05 -4.60 15.25
CA PRO A 198 -15.55 -5.84 15.81
C PRO A 198 -17.00 -5.64 16.23
N LEU A 199 -17.88 -6.46 15.67
CA LEU A 199 -19.31 -6.43 15.95
C LEU A 199 -19.62 -7.33 17.15
N ARG A 200 -19.15 -8.57 17.13
CA ARG A 200 -19.39 -9.61 18.16
C ARG A 200 -18.30 -10.69 18.16
N ASP A 201 -18.16 -11.37 19.28
CA ASP A 201 -17.35 -12.60 19.37
C ASP A 201 -17.95 -13.71 18.49
N ALA A 202 -17.08 -14.52 17.88
CA ALA A 202 -17.46 -15.73 17.16
C ALA A 202 -16.98 -16.99 17.90
N GLY A 203 -17.63 -18.12 17.62
CA GLY A 203 -17.19 -19.43 18.07
C GLY A 203 -16.07 -19.96 17.18
N LEU A 204 -15.08 -20.59 17.81
CA LEU A 204 -13.97 -21.27 17.15
C LEU A 204 -13.85 -22.70 17.66
N ALA A 205 -13.70 -23.66 16.76
CA ALA A 205 -13.30 -25.02 17.07
C ALA A 205 -12.23 -25.50 16.07
N VAL A 206 -11.18 -26.14 16.58
CA VAL A 206 -10.06 -26.66 15.77
C VAL A 206 -9.96 -28.16 16.01
N SER A 207 -9.94 -28.94 14.93
CA SER A 207 -9.85 -30.40 14.95
C SER A 207 -8.68 -30.85 14.07
N VAL A 208 -7.52 -31.06 14.68
CA VAL A 208 -6.30 -31.50 13.97
C VAL A 208 -6.48 -32.89 13.37
N GLU A 209 -7.18 -33.78 14.06
CA GLU A 209 -7.46 -35.15 13.58
C GLU A 209 -8.33 -35.17 12.31
N GLU A 210 -9.22 -34.17 12.18
CA GLU A 210 -10.10 -34.02 11.02
C GLU A 210 -9.56 -32.99 10.01
N ASN A 211 -8.40 -32.39 10.29
CA ASN A 211 -7.85 -31.23 9.58
C ASN A 211 -8.86 -30.10 9.37
N THR A 212 -9.64 -29.75 10.39
CA THR A 212 -10.66 -28.69 10.27
C THR A 212 -10.47 -27.51 11.20
N ILE A 213 -10.82 -26.32 10.69
CA ILE A 213 -11.10 -25.12 11.48
C ILE A 213 -12.56 -24.74 11.25
N THR A 214 -13.34 -24.71 12.32
CA THR A 214 -14.77 -24.32 12.30
C THR A 214 -14.93 -22.96 12.94
N ILE A 215 -15.51 -22.02 12.20
CA ILE A 215 -15.85 -20.66 12.66
C ILE A 215 -17.37 -20.52 12.68
N THR A 216 -17.93 -19.88 13.71
CA THR A 216 -19.37 -19.73 13.83
C THR A 216 -19.76 -18.36 14.39
N GLY A 217 -20.50 -17.56 13.61
CA GLY A 217 -20.89 -16.20 13.98
C GLY A 217 -22.38 -15.93 13.81
N LEU A 218 -22.90 -14.91 14.52
CA LEU A 218 -24.21 -14.32 14.24
C LEU A 218 -23.99 -13.14 13.29
N ILE A 219 -24.49 -13.24 12.06
CA ILE A 219 -24.32 -12.27 10.99
C ILE A 219 -25.66 -11.55 10.77
N PRO A 220 -25.82 -10.30 11.23
CA PRO A 220 -27.10 -9.60 11.09
C PRO A 220 -27.52 -9.50 9.62
N GLY A 221 -28.79 -9.81 9.33
CA GLY A 221 -29.32 -9.68 7.97
C GLY A 221 -28.94 -10.79 6.99
N ILE A 222 -28.01 -11.69 7.34
CA ILE A 222 -27.62 -12.79 6.43
C ILE A 222 -28.83 -13.66 6.07
N THR A 223 -28.88 -14.07 4.81
CA THR A 223 -29.90 -14.98 4.27
C THR A 223 -29.24 -16.16 3.56
N SER A 224 -30.04 -17.13 3.11
CA SER A 224 -29.53 -18.23 2.27
C SER A 224 -29.07 -17.76 0.89
N GLU A 225 -29.34 -16.52 0.49
CA GLU A 225 -28.95 -15.96 -0.80
C GLU A 225 -27.72 -15.05 -0.69
N SER A 226 -27.26 -14.73 0.53
CA SER A 226 -26.08 -13.88 0.77
C SER A 226 -24.83 -14.45 0.13
N ARG A 227 -23.98 -13.60 -0.45
CA ARG A 227 -22.73 -14.05 -1.09
C ARG A 227 -21.62 -14.24 -0.07
N LEU A 228 -20.80 -15.27 -0.28
CA LEU A 228 -19.65 -15.60 0.55
C LEU A 228 -18.38 -15.65 -0.31
N THR A 229 -17.26 -15.20 0.24
CA THR A 229 -15.91 -15.50 -0.28
C THR A 229 -15.02 -15.97 0.85
N PHE A 230 -14.01 -16.77 0.54
CA PHE A 230 -13.14 -17.39 1.53
C PHE A 230 -11.69 -17.06 1.24
N SER A 231 -10.93 -16.75 2.28
CA SER A 231 -9.48 -16.57 2.17
C SER A 231 -8.76 -17.10 3.40
N THR A 232 -7.53 -17.56 3.19
CA THR A 232 -6.59 -17.90 4.25
C THR A 232 -5.28 -17.14 4.08
N LEU A 233 -4.56 -16.91 5.17
CA LEU A 233 -3.29 -16.18 5.15
C LEU A 233 -2.35 -16.70 6.22
N ASP A 234 -1.07 -16.82 5.85
CA ASP A 234 0.07 -16.88 6.75
C ASP A 234 1.08 -15.81 6.33
N ALA A 235 1.38 -14.86 7.22
CA ALA A 235 2.29 -13.74 6.92
C ALA A 235 3.72 -14.16 6.54
N ARG A 236 4.12 -15.42 6.76
CA ARG A 236 5.40 -15.94 6.24
C ARG A 236 5.40 -16.12 4.72
N PHE A 237 4.23 -16.23 4.11
CA PHE A 237 4.03 -16.47 2.68
C PHE A 237 3.17 -15.34 2.09
N PRO A 238 3.64 -14.07 2.14
CA PRO A 238 2.89 -12.95 1.60
C PRO A 238 2.75 -13.11 0.08
N GLY A 239 1.51 -13.19 -0.40
CA GLY A 239 1.19 -13.45 -1.81
C GLY A 239 0.64 -14.85 -2.08
N ASP A 240 0.82 -15.80 -1.15
CA ASP A 240 0.36 -17.19 -1.28
C ASP A 240 -0.89 -17.44 -0.41
N ALA A 241 -1.85 -16.53 -0.46
CA ALA A 241 -3.14 -16.73 0.19
C ALA A 241 -3.96 -17.75 -0.61
N ASP A 242 -4.53 -18.75 0.06
CA ASP A 242 -5.52 -19.62 -0.58
C ASP A 242 -6.86 -18.89 -0.64
N GLN A 243 -7.54 -18.95 -1.79
CA GLN A 243 -8.76 -18.20 -2.05
C GLN A 243 -9.77 -19.01 -2.86
N LEU A 244 -11.00 -19.06 -2.35
CA LEU A 244 -12.11 -19.70 -3.04
C LEU A 244 -13.23 -18.69 -3.26
N ALA A 245 -13.52 -18.50 -4.55
CA ALA A 245 -14.21 -17.36 -5.19
C ALA A 245 -13.30 -16.14 -5.45
N CYS A 246 -13.16 -15.75 -6.72
CA CYS A 246 -12.20 -14.74 -7.23
C CYS A 246 -12.49 -13.28 -6.86
N HIS A 247 -13.25 -13.02 -5.80
CA HIS A 247 -13.42 -11.66 -5.33
C HIS A 247 -12.51 -11.46 -4.13
N ASP A 248 -11.39 -10.78 -4.35
CA ASP A 248 -10.56 -10.26 -3.26
C ASP A 248 -11.38 -9.18 -2.53
N PRO A 249 -11.87 -9.44 -1.30
CA PRO A 249 -12.69 -8.50 -0.55
C PRO A 249 -11.89 -7.26 -0.11
N TYR A 250 -10.56 -7.28 -0.24
CA TYR A 250 -9.64 -6.18 0.07
C TYR A 250 -8.92 -5.62 -1.15
N SER A 251 -9.12 -6.21 -2.32
CA SER A 251 -9.13 -5.39 -3.51
C SER A 251 -10.24 -4.41 -3.23
N LYS A 252 -9.85 -3.24 -2.73
CA LYS A 252 -10.38 -2.05 -3.32
C LYS A 252 -10.37 -2.40 -4.81
N SER A 253 -11.57 -2.68 -5.37
CA SER A 253 -12.00 -1.84 -6.46
C SER A 253 -11.41 -0.50 -6.08
N LEU A 254 -10.29 -0.15 -6.72
CA LEU A 254 -9.82 1.21 -6.74
C LEU A 254 -11.03 1.89 -7.32
N GLU A 255 -12.05 2.13 -6.49
CA GLU A 255 -13.21 2.88 -6.87
C GLU A 255 -12.51 4.17 -7.21
N PRO A 256 -12.43 4.48 -8.51
CA PRO A 256 -11.82 5.72 -8.93
C PRO A 256 -12.61 6.73 -8.13
N ARG A 257 -11.92 7.42 -7.21
CA ARG A 257 -12.55 8.29 -6.21
C ARG A 257 -13.57 9.10 -6.97
N GLU A 258 -14.85 8.86 -6.68
CA GLU A 258 -15.95 9.03 -7.63
C GLU A 258 -15.76 10.25 -8.53
N CYS A 259 -15.26 10.03 -9.74
CA CYS A 259 -15.82 10.74 -10.87
C CYS A 259 -17.30 10.34 -10.84
N ASP A 260 -18.14 11.17 -10.21
CA ASP A 260 -19.60 11.02 -10.12
C ASP A 260 -20.07 10.28 -11.36
N ALA A 261 -20.75 9.14 -11.24
CA ALA A 261 -21.16 8.33 -12.39
C ALA A 261 -21.82 9.21 -13.47
N GLY A 262 -21.02 9.64 -14.47
CA GLY A 262 -21.38 10.71 -15.41
C GLY A 262 -20.34 11.81 -15.68
N ALA A 263 -19.28 11.96 -14.88
CA ALA A 263 -18.17 12.85 -15.20
C ALA A 263 -17.35 12.26 -16.36
N ALA A 264 -17.15 13.06 -17.40
CA ALA A 264 -16.49 12.62 -18.62
C ALA A 264 -14.98 12.52 -18.38
N LEU A 265 -14.45 11.31 -18.22
CA LEU A 265 -13.00 11.09 -18.09
C LEU A 265 -12.24 11.68 -19.28
N ALA A 266 -10.99 12.07 -19.03
CA ALA A 266 -10.16 12.70 -20.06
C ALA A 266 -9.83 11.70 -21.18
N ALA A 267 -10.00 12.13 -22.42
CA ALA A 267 -9.59 11.33 -23.58
C ALA A 267 -8.21 11.80 -24.11
N PRO A 268 -7.45 10.95 -24.81
CA PRO A 268 -6.22 11.38 -25.47
C PRO A 268 -6.45 12.57 -26.42
N GLY A 269 -5.58 13.57 -26.36
CA GLY A 269 -5.72 14.82 -27.12
C GLY A 269 -6.47 15.93 -26.37
N GLN A 270 -6.95 15.66 -25.15
CA GLN A 270 -7.61 16.66 -24.32
C GLN A 270 -6.64 17.35 -23.36
N THR A 271 -7.13 18.41 -22.74
CA THR A 271 -6.47 19.12 -21.65
C THR A 271 -7.41 19.18 -20.48
N VAL A 272 -6.93 18.78 -19.31
CA VAL A 272 -7.63 18.90 -18.03
C VAL A 272 -6.89 19.91 -17.17
N THR A 273 -7.64 20.71 -16.43
CA THR A 273 -7.11 21.70 -15.48
C THR A 273 -7.63 21.36 -14.11
N ASP A 274 -6.83 21.66 -13.10
CA ASP A 274 -7.18 21.40 -11.71
C ASP A 274 -6.97 22.63 -10.83
N ASP A 275 -7.56 22.62 -9.65
CA ASP A 275 -7.49 23.70 -8.68
C ASP A 275 -6.12 23.69 -7.99
N ILE A 276 -5.37 24.78 -8.16
CA ILE A 276 -4.03 24.94 -7.58
C ILE A 276 -4.10 24.89 -6.03
N GLU A 277 -3.09 24.27 -5.39
CA GLU A 277 -2.87 24.20 -3.93
C GLU A 277 -3.64 23.13 -3.14
N ASP A 278 -4.16 22.10 -3.79
CA ASP A 278 -4.77 20.95 -3.10
C ASP A 278 -3.74 19.89 -2.63
N ALA A 279 -2.52 19.92 -3.16
CA ALA A 279 -1.38 19.15 -2.66
C ALA A 279 -0.33 19.99 -1.89
N ALA A 280 0.21 19.39 -0.82
CA ALA A 280 1.15 20.08 0.07
C ALA A 280 2.51 20.34 -0.59
N ALA A 281 2.99 19.43 -1.43
CA ALA A 281 4.25 19.58 -2.17
C ALA A 281 4.00 20.13 -3.59
N SER A 282 4.71 21.19 -3.95
CA SER A 282 4.50 21.91 -5.22
C SER A 282 4.90 21.13 -6.47
N HIS A 283 5.81 20.15 -6.34
CA HIS A 283 6.23 19.27 -7.44
C HIS A 283 5.31 18.07 -7.66
N VAL A 284 4.24 17.95 -6.88
CA VAL A 284 3.15 16.99 -7.12
C VAL A 284 1.80 17.65 -7.39
N ASP A 285 1.58 18.89 -6.93
CA ASP A 285 0.40 19.73 -7.23
C ASP A 285 0.25 19.97 -8.76
N ILE A 286 -0.74 19.33 -9.37
CA ILE A 286 -1.10 19.35 -10.78
C ILE A 286 -1.94 20.60 -11.03
N THR A 287 -1.46 21.52 -11.84
CA THR A 287 -2.26 22.67 -12.28
C THR A 287 -3.03 22.37 -13.57
N LYS A 288 -2.48 21.46 -14.39
CA LYS A 288 -3.01 21.09 -15.69
C LYS A 288 -2.33 19.84 -16.22
N VAL A 289 -3.06 18.99 -16.92
CA VAL A 289 -2.51 17.93 -17.76
C VAL A 289 -2.93 18.13 -19.20
N SER A 290 -1.99 18.04 -20.14
CA SER A 290 -2.32 17.99 -21.57
C SER A 290 -1.83 16.69 -22.20
N THR A 291 -2.66 16.08 -23.02
CA THR A 291 -2.33 14.81 -23.68
C THR A 291 -2.35 14.95 -25.19
N SER A 292 -1.58 14.11 -25.87
CA SER A 292 -1.64 13.95 -27.32
C SER A 292 -1.42 12.49 -27.69
N LEU A 293 -2.05 12.04 -28.77
CA LEU A 293 -1.94 10.67 -29.27
C LEU A 293 -1.49 10.67 -30.74
N SER A 294 -0.42 9.94 -31.03
CA SER A 294 0.11 9.76 -32.39
C SER A 294 0.29 8.28 -32.70
N GLY A 295 -0.74 7.66 -33.28
CA GLY A 295 -0.80 6.20 -33.37
C GLY A 295 -1.09 5.63 -31.99
N GLU A 296 -0.24 4.71 -31.52
CA GLU A 296 -0.31 4.18 -30.14
C GLU A 296 0.61 4.94 -29.17
N ALA A 297 1.36 5.94 -29.64
CA ALA A 297 2.22 6.75 -28.79
C ALA A 297 1.39 7.80 -28.04
N LEU A 298 1.19 7.59 -26.75
CA LEU A 298 0.59 8.57 -25.84
C LEU A 298 1.70 9.49 -25.30
N THR A 299 1.46 10.79 -25.30
CA THR A 299 2.27 11.78 -24.60
C THR A 299 1.38 12.51 -23.60
N ALA A 300 1.77 12.53 -22.33
CA ALA A 300 1.12 13.28 -21.26
C ALA A 300 2.11 14.31 -20.68
N VAL A 301 1.68 15.57 -20.61
CA VAL A 301 2.45 16.68 -20.04
C VAL A 301 1.75 17.14 -18.79
N PHE A 302 2.34 16.83 -17.64
CA PHE A 302 1.95 17.33 -16.32
C PHE A 302 2.51 18.75 -16.17
N HIS A 303 1.66 19.73 -16.01
CA HIS A 303 2.03 21.08 -15.58
C HIS A 303 1.81 21.16 -14.08
N LEU A 304 2.89 21.31 -13.33
CA LEU A 304 2.89 21.27 -11.87
C LEU A 304 3.04 22.70 -11.32
N ARG A 305 2.79 22.91 -10.03
CA ARG A 305 2.89 24.24 -9.43
C ARG A 305 4.33 24.77 -9.42
N ASP A 306 5.31 23.92 -9.13
CA ASP A 306 6.75 24.24 -9.18
C ASP A 306 7.56 22.94 -9.33
N VAL A 307 8.32 22.80 -10.41
CA VAL A 307 9.19 21.62 -10.64
C VAL A 307 10.64 21.99 -10.35
N PRO A 308 11.24 21.50 -9.25
CA PRO A 308 12.61 21.87 -8.90
C PRO A 308 13.62 21.22 -9.85
N GLU A 309 14.79 21.86 -10.02
CA GLU A 309 15.92 21.29 -10.77
C GLU A 309 16.39 19.95 -10.20
N THR A 310 16.26 19.77 -8.88
CA THR A 310 16.65 18.54 -8.16
C THR A 310 15.66 18.21 -7.05
N LEU A 311 15.41 16.92 -6.83
CA LEU A 311 14.71 16.40 -5.65
C LEU A 311 15.70 15.72 -4.69
N THR A 312 15.27 15.54 -3.45
CA THR A 312 15.99 14.69 -2.49
C THR A 312 15.42 13.28 -2.57
N PHE A 313 16.23 12.32 -3.01
CA PHE A 313 15.88 10.91 -3.09
C PHE A 313 16.40 10.15 -1.88
N ASN A 314 15.83 8.97 -1.67
CA ASN A 314 16.16 8.04 -0.61
C ASN A 314 16.04 8.69 0.77
N ARG A 315 14.98 9.50 0.94
CA ARG A 315 14.74 10.26 2.17
C ARG A 315 14.65 9.33 3.38
N THR A 316 15.26 9.78 4.48
CA THR A 316 15.17 9.13 5.78
C THR A 316 13.70 8.99 6.20
N GLY A 317 13.33 7.82 6.72
CA GLY A 317 11.96 7.51 7.15
C GLY A 317 11.10 6.79 6.11
N ILE A 318 11.65 6.50 4.92
CA ILE A 318 11.03 5.67 3.90
C ILE A 318 11.62 4.25 3.98
N SER A 319 10.75 3.24 3.98
CA SER A 319 11.16 1.84 3.97
C SER A 319 11.75 1.43 2.61
N GLU A 320 12.57 0.39 2.60
CA GLU A 320 13.04 -0.19 1.34
C GLU A 320 11.86 -0.71 0.52
N ASN A 321 11.97 -0.61 -0.81
CA ASN A 321 10.99 -1.01 -1.81
C ASN A 321 9.72 -0.17 -1.85
N TYR A 322 9.65 0.91 -1.07
CA TYR A 322 8.52 1.83 -1.11
C TYR A 322 8.70 2.89 -2.19
N GLY A 323 7.59 3.22 -2.86
CA GLY A 323 7.53 4.36 -3.77
C GLY A 323 7.74 5.66 -3.00
N GLU A 324 8.70 6.46 -3.45
CA GLU A 324 9.03 7.76 -2.87
C GLU A 324 8.37 8.92 -3.63
N TYR A 325 8.42 8.83 -4.97
CA TYR A 325 7.83 9.79 -5.91
C TYR A 325 7.18 9.02 -7.07
N SER A 326 6.03 9.48 -7.57
CA SER A 326 5.51 9.00 -8.85
C SER A 326 4.63 10.00 -9.57
N TRP A 327 4.65 9.95 -10.90
CA TRP A 327 3.71 10.60 -11.81
C TRP A 327 3.15 9.54 -12.75
N LYS A 328 1.84 9.36 -12.80
CA LYS A 328 1.18 8.22 -13.46
C LYS A 328 0.01 8.67 -14.32
N VAL A 329 -0.22 7.94 -15.39
CA VAL A 329 -1.44 7.96 -16.19
C VAL A 329 -2.03 6.55 -16.16
N LEU A 330 -3.20 6.39 -15.55
CA LEU A 330 -4.01 5.18 -15.64
C LEU A 330 -4.82 5.24 -16.94
N ILE A 331 -4.83 4.14 -17.69
CA ILE A 331 -5.36 4.10 -19.06
C ILE A 331 -6.32 2.92 -19.17
N ASP A 332 -7.59 3.26 -19.31
CA ASP A 332 -8.70 2.36 -19.66
C ASP A 332 -8.90 2.43 -21.19
N ILE A 333 -8.57 1.34 -21.90
CA ILE A 333 -8.57 1.35 -23.37
C ILE A 333 -9.91 0.91 -23.98
N ASP A 334 -10.77 0.24 -23.23
CA ASP A 334 -12.03 -0.33 -23.73
C ASP A 334 -13.30 0.23 -23.07
N GLY A 335 -13.13 1.03 -22.02
CA GLY A 335 -14.19 1.66 -21.26
C GLY A 335 -14.90 0.70 -20.29
N ASP A 336 -14.36 -0.50 -20.07
CA ASP A 336 -14.93 -1.50 -19.18
C ASP A 336 -14.25 -1.45 -17.81
N ARG A 337 -14.98 -0.96 -16.81
CA ARG A 337 -14.45 -0.85 -15.44
C ARG A 337 -14.18 -2.21 -14.78
N GLU A 338 -14.71 -3.28 -15.35
CA GLU A 338 -14.50 -4.64 -14.84
C GLU A 338 -13.21 -5.27 -15.37
N THR A 339 -12.55 -4.67 -16.36
CA THR A 339 -11.26 -5.13 -16.88
C THR A 339 -10.09 -4.35 -16.28
N GLY A 340 -8.89 -4.95 -16.34
CA GLY A 340 -7.68 -4.33 -15.82
C GLY A 340 -7.62 -4.25 -14.29
N ASN A 341 -6.82 -3.32 -13.77
CA ASN A 341 -6.69 -3.06 -12.34
C ASN A 341 -7.40 -1.74 -12.01
N GLY A 342 -8.59 -1.83 -11.40
CA GLY A 342 -9.45 -0.67 -11.15
C GLY A 342 -10.02 -0.04 -12.44
N GLY A 343 -10.27 -0.85 -13.47
CA GLY A 343 -10.73 -0.38 -14.78
C GLY A 343 -9.63 0.06 -15.74
N ALA A 344 -8.35 0.02 -15.35
CA ALA A 344 -7.24 0.42 -16.21
C ALA A 344 -6.43 -0.80 -16.69
N GLU A 345 -6.32 -1.00 -18.00
CA GLU A 345 -5.49 -2.06 -18.59
C GLU A 345 -4.00 -1.69 -18.62
N TYR A 346 -3.69 -0.39 -18.64
CA TYR A 346 -2.32 0.11 -18.75
C TYR A 346 -2.05 1.27 -17.79
N MET A 347 -0.78 1.44 -17.44
CA MET A 347 -0.28 2.56 -16.65
C MET A 347 0.99 3.12 -17.29
N LEU A 348 0.99 4.39 -17.70
CA LEU A 348 2.20 5.11 -18.08
C LEU A 348 2.74 5.84 -16.84
N SER A 349 3.89 5.44 -16.33
CA SER A 349 4.42 5.92 -15.04
C SER A 349 5.85 6.42 -15.17
N ALA A 350 6.20 7.40 -14.34
CA ALA A 350 7.56 7.68 -13.92
C ALA A 350 7.63 7.65 -12.39
N SER A 351 8.45 6.77 -11.82
CA SER A 351 8.48 6.54 -10.37
C SER A 351 9.89 6.27 -9.84
N HIS A 352 10.11 6.61 -8.57
CA HIS A 352 11.30 6.21 -7.81
C HIS A 352 10.90 5.35 -6.62
N PHE A 353 11.59 4.23 -6.44
CA PHE A 353 11.45 3.33 -5.30
C PHE A 353 12.76 3.28 -4.52
N VAL A 354 12.69 3.36 -3.19
CA VAL A 354 13.88 3.35 -2.34
C VAL A 354 14.51 1.96 -2.34
N ARG A 355 15.69 1.81 -2.98
CA ARG A 355 16.43 0.55 -2.99
C ARG A 355 17.01 0.27 -1.59
N ALA A 356 17.09 -1.00 -1.19
CA ALA A 356 17.59 -1.40 0.14
C ALA A 356 19.00 -0.84 0.44
N SER A 357 19.89 -0.84 -0.54
CA SER A 357 21.25 -0.30 -0.43
C SER A 357 21.31 1.22 -0.27
N GLU A 358 20.24 1.93 -0.62
CA GLU A 358 20.18 3.39 -0.63
C GLU A 358 19.35 3.95 0.52
N LYS A 359 18.66 3.10 1.28
CA LYS A 359 17.75 3.50 2.36
C LYS A 359 18.41 4.45 3.36
N GLY A 360 17.83 5.64 3.52
CA GLY A 360 18.30 6.68 4.43
C GLY A 360 19.50 7.48 3.93
N ASN A 361 20.04 7.18 2.75
CA ASN A 361 21.12 7.92 2.11
C ASN A 361 20.53 9.08 1.28
N ASN A 362 20.03 10.11 1.97
CA ASN A 362 19.46 11.30 1.32
C ASN A 362 20.42 11.84 0.24
N ALA A 363 19.98 11.84 -1.02
CA ALA A 363 20.78 12.29 -2.16
C ALA A 363 20.00 13.33 -2.97
N GLN A 364 20.61 14.49 -3.22
CA GLN A 364 20.05 15.45 -4.17
C GLN A 364 20.45 15.08 -5.60
N ALA A 365 19.47 14.93 -6.48
CA ALA A 365 19.71 14.62 -7.87
C ALA A 365 18.63 15.23 -8.79
N PRO A 366 18.95 15.49 -10.07
CA PRO A 366 17.94 15.82 -11.07
C PRO A 366 16.88 14.73 -11.19
N ILE A 367 15.60 15.11 -11.31
CA ILE A 367 14.47 14.16 -11.37
C ILE A 367 14.68 13.12 -12.48
N ALA A 368 15.03 13.59 -13.69
CA ALA A 368 15.25 12.74 -14.86
C ALA A 368 16.47 11.78 -14.76
N SER A 369 17.31 11.90 -13.71
CA SER A 369 18.48 11.05 -13.52
C SER A 369 18.26 9.88 -12.56
N VAL A 370 17.18 9.90 -11.78
CA VAL A 370 16.89 8.90 -10.74
C VAL A 370 15.55 8.23 -10.97
N VAL A 371 14.56 8.95 -11.51
CA VAL A 371 13.22 8.41 -11.75
C VAL A 371 13.21 7.52 -12.99
N GLU A 372 12.62 6.34 -12.86
CA GLU A 372 12.47 5.36 -13.93
C GLU A 372 11.08 5.51 -14.57
N ALA A 373 11.02 5.56 -15.91
CA ALA A 373 9.77 5.70 -16.66
C ALA A 373 9.45 4.45 -17.47
N GLY A 374 8.21 3.98 -17.39
CA GLY A 374 7.75 2.78 -18.06
C GLY A 374 6.27 2.80 -18.41
N VAL A 375 5.89 1.99 -19.40
CA VAL A 375 4.51 1.57 -19.64
C VAL A 375 4.32 0.22 -18.97
N LEU A 376 3.39 0.14 -18.03
CA LEU A 376 3.03 -1.09 -17.34
C LEU A 376 1.67 -1.57 -17.83
N LYS A 377 1.48 -2.89 -17.88
CA LYS A 377 0.22 -3.55 -18.20
C LYS A 377 -0.38 -4.16 -16.93
N ALA A 378 -1.67 -3.95 -16.70
CA ALA A 378 -2.40 -4.56 -15.61
C ALA A 378 -2.49 -6.08 -15.76
N ARG A 379 -2.43 -6.76 -14.62
CA ARG A 379 -2.59 -8.19 -14.40
C ARG A 379 -3.41 -8.39 -13.11
N SER A 380 -3.86 -9.61 -12.87
CA SER A 380 -4.60 -9.95 -11.65
C SER A 380 -3.79 -9.70 -10.35
N ASP A 381 -2.46 -9.72 -10.43
CA ASP A 381 -1.53 -9.53 -9.32
C ASP A 381 -0.90 -8.13 -9.27
N GLY A 382 -1.29 -7.21 -10.15
CA GLY A 382 -0.79 -5.83 -10.17
C GLY A 382 -0.39 -5.33 -11.56
N PHE A 383 0.70 -4.58 -11.65
CA PHE A 383 1.18 -4.00 -12.91
C PHE A 383 2.56 -4.55 -13.26
N MET A 384 2.75 -4.95 -14.52
CA MET A 384 4.04 -5.40 -15.04
C MET A 384 4.57 -4.44 -16.10
N THR A 385 5.83 -4.02 -15.99
CA THR A 385 6.52 -3.24 -17.03
C THR A 385 6.51 -3.98 -18.36
N LEU A 386 5.95 -3.34 -19.38
CA LEU A 386 5.82 -3.89 -20.73
C LEU A 386 6.89 -3.34 -21.66
N ILE A 387 7.07 -2.02 -21.67
CA ILE A 387 8.07 -1.32 -22.48
C ILE A 387 8.54 -0.04 -21.78
N ASP A 388 9.72 0.44 -22.17
CA ASP A 388 10.24 1.72 -21.71
C ASP A 388 9.35 2.89 -22.14
N ALA A 389 9.24 3.88 -21.25
CA ALA A 389 8.72 5.19 -21.57
C ALA A 389 9.84 6.23 -21.56
N THR A 390 9.55 7.38 -22.14
CA THR A 390 10.44 8.53 -22.11
C THR A 390 9.97 9.52 -21.06
N LEU A 391 10.92 10.04 -20.28
CA LEU A 391 10.71 11.10 -19.28
C LEU A 391 11.49 12.33 -19.71
N GLN A 392 10.80 13.47 -19.77
CA GLN A 392 11.42 14.78 -19.92
C GLN A 392 10.95 15.69 -18.79
N VAL A 393 11.90 16.33 -18.10
CA VAL A 393 11.63 17.25 -16.99
C VAL A 393 12.11 18.63 -17.39
N SER A 394 11.24 19.64 -17.25
CA SER A 394 11.50 21.03 -17.60
C SER A 394 11.19 21.93 -16.40
N PRO A 395 12.17 22.16 -15.50
CA PRO A 395 11.99 23.07 -14.36
C PRO A 395 11.61 24.50 -14.77
N GLU A 396 12.10 24.99 -15.90
CA GLU A 396 11.78 26.35 -16.37
C GLU A 396 10.32 26.50 -16.85
N GLU A 397 9.70 25.40 -17.24
CA GLU A 397 8.31 25.37 -17.73
C GLU A 397 7.35 24.74 -16.71
N ASP A 398 7.86 24.35 -15.54
CA ASP A 398 7.14 23.60 -14.51
C ASP A 398 6.45 22.35 -15.06
N THR A 399 7.14 21.60 -15.94
CA THR A 399 6.55 20.41 -16.55
C THR A 399 7.33 19.12 -16.37
N ILE A 400 6.57 18.02 -16.27
CA ILE A 400 7.04 16.65 -16.43
C ILE A 400 6.27 16.03 -17.60
N THR A 401 6.98 15.53 -18.59
CA THR A 401 6.42 14.92 -19.80
C THR A 401 6.74 13.44 -19.82
N LEU A 402 5.69 12.61 -19.90
CA LEU A 402 5.78 11.17 -20.09
C LEU A 402 5.33 10.82 -21.50
N SER A 403 6.07 9.95 -22.18
CA SER A 403 5.59 9.39 -23.45
C SER A 403 5.99 7.94 -23.65
N GLY A 404 5.03 7.11 -24.06
CA GLY A 404 5.22 5.68 -24.31
C GLY A 404 4.20 5.14 -25.31
N ASN A 405 4.49 3.99 -25.91
CA ASN A 405 3.54 3.30 -26.79
C ASN A 405 2.59 2.44 -25.96
N ILE A 406 1.28 2.67 -26.08
CA ILE A 406 0.26 1.94 -25.34
C ILE A 406 -0.48 1.02 -26.32
N PRO A 407 -0.24 -0.30 -26.29
CA PRO A 407 -0.84 -1.20 -27.27
C PRO A 407 -2.37 -1.13 -27.25
N GLY A 408 -2.98 -0.92 -28.43
CA GLY A 408 -4.43 -0.86 -28.57
C GLY A 408 -5.08 0.45 -28.12
N ILE A 409 -4.33 1.44 -27.62
CA ILE A 409 -4.92 2.73 -27.24
C ILE A 409 -5.54 3.43 -28.46
N THR A 410 -6.71 4.01 -28.25
CA THR A 410 -7.43 4.80 -29.26
C THR A 410 -7.77 6.18 -28.70
N ALA A 411 -8.37 7.04 -29.50
CA ALA A 411 -8.79 8.37 -29.02
C ALA A 411 -9.99 8.28 -28.07
N GLU A 412 -10.61 7.12 -27.96
CA GLU A 412 -11.75 6.80 -27.12
C GLU A 412 -11.36 6.28 -25.73
N ALA A 413 -10.08 5.98 -25.50
CA ALA A 413 -9.56 5.57 -24.20
C ALA A 413 -9.82 6.64 -23.12
N GLN A 414 -9.96 6.19 -21.88
CA GLN A 414 -10.19 7.06 -20.72
C GLN A 414 -8.90 7.14 -19.88
N LEU A 415 -8.55 8.35 -19.49
CA LEU A 415 -7.29 8.67 -18.80
C LEU A 415 -7.56 9.29 -17.43
N THR A 416 -6.84 8.80 -16.43
CA THR A 416 -6.75 9.39 -15.09
C THR A 416 -5.28 9.67 -14.77
N PHE A 417 -5.01 10.78 -14.10
CA PHE A 417 -3.67 11.28 -13.81
C PHE A 417 -3.46 11.33 -12.31
N GLU A 418 -2.35 10.79 -11.82
CA GLU A 418 -2.01 10.76 -10.39
C GLU A 418 -0.56 11.22 -10.21
N THR A 419 -0.31 12.03 -9.18
CA THR A 419 1.04 12.33 -8.68
C THR A 419 1.13 12.01 -7.20
N TYR A 420 2.34 11.69 -6.76
CA TYR A 420 2.58 11.16 -5.43
C TYR A 420 3.96 11.58 -4.93
N ASP A 421 4.00 12.00 -3.67
CA ASP A 421 5.19 12.16 -2.86
C ASP A 421 4.91 11.55 -1.48
N TYR A 422 5.74 10.59 -1.06
CA TYR A 422 5.60 9.88 0.21
C TYR A 422 5.44 10.77 1.46
N PHE A 423 6.02 11.98 1.46
CA PHE A 423 5.83 12.99 2.52
C PHE A 423 5.01 14.19 2.06
N GLY A 424 4.87 14.39 0.75
CA GLY A 424 4.18 15.53 0.13
C GLY A 424 2.70 15.30 -0.17
N GLY A 425 2.21 14.07 0.02
CA GLY A 425 0.84 13.68 -0.27
C GLY A 425 0.65 13.22 -1.71
N THR A 426 -0.60 13.23 -2.15
CA THR A 426 -1.02 12.79 -3.48
C THR A 426 -1.91 13.84 -4.11
N ASP A 427 -1.89 13.91 -5.43
CA ASP A 427 -2.80 14.71 -6.22
C ASP A 427 -3.33 13.88 -7.40
N GLU A 428 -4.57 14.12 -7.81
CA GLU A 428 -5.28 13.33 -8.82
C GLU A 428 -6.19 14.20 -9.69
N VAL A 429 -6.02 14.08 -11.00
CA VAL A 429 -6.83 14.77 -12.00
C VAL A 429 -7.38 13.75 -12.99
N GLY A 430 -8.66 13.83 -13.33
CA GLY A 430 -9.26 12.86 -14.26
C GLY A 430 -10.74 13.11 -14.46
N CYS A 431 -11.42 13.62 -13.43
CA CYS A 431 -12.77 14.13 -13.55
C CYS A 431 -12.67 15.62 -13.96
N PRO A 432 -13.01 16.03 -15.18
CA PRO A 432 -13.09 17.45 -15.48
C PRO A 432 -14.10 18.07 -14.52
N ALA A 433 -13.68 19.12 -13.81
CA ALA A 433 -14.61 20.00 -13.13
C ALA A 433 -15.72 20.34 -14.13
N THR A 434 -16.92 19.81 -13.88
CA THR A 434 -18.00 19.88 -14.87
C THR A 434 -18.19 21.35 -15.23
N PRO A 435 -17.97 21.79 -16.49
CA PRO A 435 -18.08 23.20 -16.82
C PRO A 435 -19.47 23.64 -16.45
N ALA A 436 -19.58 24.56 -15.48
CA ALA A 436 -20.80 24.92 -14.77
C ALA A 436 -21.97 25.15 -15.75
N ARG A 437 -22.69 24.08 -16.08
CA ARG A 437 -23.81 24.12 -16.98
C ARG A 437 -24.93 24.69 -16.15
N SER A 438 -25.32 25.92 -16.48
CA SER A 438 -26.32 26.72 -15.78
C SER A 438 -27.68 26.03 -15.84
N ALA A 439 -27.89 25.04 -14.97
CA ALA A 439 -29.18 24.44 -14.68
C ALA A 439 -29.78 25.15 -13.45
N PRO A 440 -31.12 25.29 -13.37
CA PRO A 440 -31.76 26.05 -12.29
C PRO A 440 -31.46 25.42 -10.93
N PRO A 441 -31.40 26.23 -9.86
CA PRO A 441 -30.83 25.83 -8.57
C PRO A 441 -31.59 24.64 -7.98
N ASN A 442 -30.95 23.47 -7.98
CA ASN A 442 -31.40 22.35 -7.17
C ASN A 442 -30.85 22.53 -5.76
N ARG A 443 -31.72 22.96 -4.84
CA ARG A 443 -31.40 23.47 -3.50
C ARG A 443 -31.05 22.39 -2.46
N ASN A 444 -30.81 21.14 -2.85
CA ASN A 444 -30.93 19.99 -1.94
C ASN A 444 -29.80 18.94 -1.97
N ALA A 445 -28.60 19.24 -2.47
CA ALA A 445 -27.44 18.35 -2.25
C ALA A 445 -26.65 18.85 -1.02
N PRO A 446 -26.43 18.03 0.03
CA PRO A 446 -25.72 18.47 1.22
C PRO A 446 -24.20 18.37 1.02
N ALA A 447 -23.50 19.49 1.19
CA ALA A 447 -22.12 19.48 1.68
C ALA A 447 -22.05 18.66 2.98
N SER A 448 -20.88 18.17 3.37
CA SER A 448 -20.64 17.45 4.64
C SER A 448 -21.10 18.30 5.83
N ARG A 449 -22.39 18.21 6.13
CA ARG A 449 -23.05 18.88 7.24
C ARG A 449 -22.84 17.95 8.41
N CYS A 450 -22.26 18.47 9.51
CA CYS A 450 -22.62 17.95 10.82
C CYS A 450 -24.15 17.81 10.81
N ALA A 451 -24.67 16.66 11.22
CA ALA A 451 -26.12 16.45 11.27
C ALA A 451 -26.72 17.73 11.89
N ALA A 452 -27.73 18.31 11.25
CA ALA A 452 -28.27 19.63 11.64
C ALA A 452 -28.75 19.69 13.11
N ASP A 453 -28.74 18.53 13.78
CA ASP A 453 -29.18 18.28 15.13
C ASP A 453 -28.03 18.20 16.16
N GLU A 454 -26.75 18.17 15.76
CA GLU A 454 -25.64 18.25 16.73
C GLU A 454 -25.37 19.70 17.14
N PRO A 455 -25.44 20.01 18.45
CA PRO A 455 -25.24 21.37 18.92
C PRO A 455 -23.79 21.79 18.70
N ALA A 456 -23.57 22.67 17.74
CA ALA A 456 -22.26 23.29 17.52
C ALA A 456 -21.76 23.94 18.81
N VAL A 457 -20.46 23.79 19.10
CA VAL A 457 -19.87 24.43 20.27
C VAL A 457 -19.74 25.93 19.97
N THR A 458 -20.40 26.77 20.76
CA THR A 458 -20.30 28.23 20.64
C THR A 458 -19.52 28.84 21.80
N PRO A 459 -18.95 30.05 21.64
CA PRO A 459 -18.24 30.70 22.73
C PRO A 459 -19.12 30.87 23.99
N GLY A 460 -18.60 30.42 25.13
CA GLY A 460 -19.34 30.38 26.40
C GLY A 460 -19.85 28.99 26.77
N ASN A 461 -19.80 28.03 25.84
CA ASN A 461 -20.22 26.65 26.08
C ASN A 461 -19.05 25.77 26.52
N THR A 462 -19.44 24.61 27.03
CA THR A 462 -18.55 23.51 27.38
C THR A 462 -18.96 22.29 26.56
N ALA A 463 -17.97 21.62 25.97
CA ALA A 463 -18.12 20.32 25.33
C ALA A 463 -17.33 19.28 26.13
N THR A 464 -17.81 18.05 26.14
CA THR A 464 -17.11 16.89 26.71
C THR A 464 -16.99 15.86 25.63
N ASP A 465 -15.92 15.11 25.67
CA ASP A 465 -15.64 14.05 24.73
C ASP A 465 -15.24 12.78 25.49
N ASP A 466 -15.43 11.64 24.85
CA ASP A 466 -15.26 10.33 25.45
C ASP A 466 -13.76 10.02 25.56
N THR A 467 -13.25 10.02 26.81
CA THR A 467 -11.82 9.98 27.18
C THR A 467 -11.08 8.68 26.83
N SER A 468 -11.29 8.08 25.66
CA SER A 468 -10.74 6.77 25.30
C SER A 468 -10.50 6.56 23.80
N ASP A 469 -10.78 7.54 22.96
CA ASP A 469 -10.63 7.43 21.50
C ASP A 469 -9.21 7.80 21.02
N VAL A 470 -8.42 8.51 21.82
CA VAL A 470 -7.01 8.80 21.52
C VAL A 470 -6.04 8.09 22.47
N PHE A 471 -5.02 7.46 21.87
CA PHE A 471 -4.01 6.67 22.59
C PHE A 471 -3.09 7.50 23.48
N ALA A 472 -2.75 8.72 23.06
CA ALA A 472 -1.89 9.63 23.82
C ALA A 472 -2.74 10.46 24.80
N PRO A 473 -2.60 10.26 26.13
CA PRO A 473 -3.44 10.95 27.12
C PRO A 473 -3.35 12.48 27.09
N TYR A 474 -2.27 13.03 26.54
CA TYR A 474 -2.02 14.47 26.41
C TYR A 474 -2.61 15.07 25.12
N LEU A 475 -3.20 14.23 24.25
CA LEU A 475 -3.96 14.62 23.07
C LEU A 475 -5.47 14.41 23.27
N ASP A 476 -5.85 13.46 24.13
CA ASP A 476 -7.23 13.10 24.47
C ASP A 476 -7.95 14.19 25.29
N ILE A 477 -8.87 14.89 24.64
CA ILE A 477 -9.68 15.99 25.15
C ILE A 477 -10.83 15.40 25.98
N SER A 478 -10.67 15.35 27.30
CA SER A 478 -11.82 15.02 28.17
C SER A 478 -12.92 16.09 28.17
N LYS A 479 -12.54 17.35 27.96
CA LYS A 479 -13.45 18.49 28.06
C LYS A 479 -12.86 19.74 27.42
N VAL A 480 -13.67 20.49 26.70
CA VAL A 480 -13.37 21.85 26.26
C VAL A 480 -14.32 22.82 26.92
N SER A 481 -13.80 23.95 27.40
CA SER A 481 -14.63 25.08 27.83
C SER A 481 -14.16 26.37 27.21
N THR A 482 -15.10 27.21 26.82
CA THR A 482 -14.83 28.44 26.07
C THR A 482 -15.41 29.65 26.76
N SER A 483 -14.76 30.80 26.61
CA SER A 483 -15.30 32.08 27.07
C SER A 483 -14.93 33.20 26.09
N LEU A 484 -15.81 34.19 25.96
CA LEU A 484 -15.64 35.31 25.03
C LEU A 484 -15.72 36.65 25.74
N SER A 485 -14.71 37.51 25.52
CA SER A 485 -14.69 38.89 26.02
C SER A 485 -14.33 39.86 24.89
N GLY A 486 -15.35 40.44 24.26
CA GLY A 486 -15.18 41.17 23.01
C GLY A 486 -14.71 40.20 21.91
N GLU A 487 -13.65 40.55 21.19
CA GLU A 487 -13.02 39.67 20.19
C GLU A 487 -12.02 38.68 20.81
N ARG A 488 -11.88 38.63 22.14
CA ARG A 488 -10.92 37.74 22.79
C ARG A 488 -11.58 36.42 23.17
N LEU A 489 -11.36 35.39 22.35
CA LEU A 489 -11.72 34.00 22.64
C LEU A 489 -10.69 33.41 23.61
N THR A 490 -11.16 32.73 24.66
CA THR A 490 -10.32 31.90 25.54
C THR A 490 -10.85 30.49 25.55
N VAL A 491 -10.03 29.54 25.07
CA VAL A 491 -10.34 28.11 25.07
C VAL A 491 -9.50 27.43 26.14
N MET A 492 -10.14 26.63 26.99
CA MET A 492 -9.50 25.77 27.97
C MET A 492 -9.79 24.31 27.58
N PHE A 493 -8.76 23.64 27.07
CA PHE A 493 -8.75 22.19 26.92
C PHE A 493 -8.44 21.56 28.27
N ARG A 494 -9.15 20.48 28.59
CA ARG A 494 -8.83 19.57 29.68
C ARG A 494 -8.51 18.22 29.06
N PHE A 495 -7.30 17.74 29.26
CA PHE A 495 -6.85 16.45 28.76
C PHE A 495 -7.05 15.36 29.80
N ARG A 496 -6.81 14.11 29.40
CA ARG A 496 -6.76 12.98 30.32
C ARG A 496 -5.55 13.05 31.24
N ASP A 497 -4.38 13.37 30.69
CA ASP A 497 -3.11 13.52 31.41
C ASP A 497 -2.14 14.36 30.56
N ILE A 498 -1.89 15.62 30.94
CA ILE A 498 -0.93 16.48 30.24
C ILE A 498 0.40 16.54 31.02
N PRO A 499 1.53 16.10 30.43
CA PRO A 499 2.78 16.07 31.14
C PRO A 499 3.35 17.47 31.36
N GLU A 500 4.19 17.63 32.40
CA GLU A 500 4.94 18.89 32.65
C GLU A 500 5.83 19.27 31.46
N THR A 501 6.36 18.26 30.76
CA THR A 501 7.23 18.42 29.59
C THR A 501 6.81 17.49 28.46
N LEU A 502 6.94 17.94 27.21
CA LEU A 502 6.87 17.08 26.03
C LEU A 502 8.25 16.94 25.40
N THR A 503 8.45 15.84 24.69
CA THR A 503 9.62 15.68 23.81
C THR A 503 9.34 16.40 22.50
N PHE A 504 10.07 17.49 22.25
CA PHE A 504 10.04 18.25 21.00
C PHE A 504 11.23 17.89 20.11
N ASN A 505 11.10 18.22 18.83
CA ASN A 505 12.05 17.94 17.77
C ASN A 505 12.47 16.47 17.73
N ARG A 506 11.48 15.56 17.80
CA ARG A 506 11.71 14.12 17.80
C ARG A 506 12.55 13.71 16.60
N THR A 507 13.38 12.68 16.77
CA THR A 507 14.27 12.12 15.74
C THR A 507 13.55 11.70 14.45
N ALA A 508 12.25 11.45 14.52
CA ALA A 508 11.41 11.12 13.37
C ALA A 508 10.68 12.32 12.74
N THR A 509 10.81 13.53 13.29
CA THR A 509 10.09 14.73 12.82
C THR A 509 11.05 15.68 12.11
N SER A 510 10.79 15.92 10.82
CA SER A 510 11.64 16.75 9.98
C SER A 510 11.54 18.24 10.32
N ALA A 511 12.56 19.01 9.92
CA ALA A 511 12.54 20.46 10.02
C ALA A 511 11.30 21.08 9.34
N SER A 512 10.74 22.12 9.96
CA SER A 512 9.53 22.82 9.51
C SER A 512 8.24 21.99 9.54
N THR A 513 8.30 20.74 10.02
CA THR A 513 7.10 19.92 10.24
C THR A 513 6.41 20.31 11.54
N MET A 514 5.09 20.39 11.48
CA MET A 514 4.25 20.57 12.66
C MET A 514 4.26 19.27 13.47
N GLU A 515 4.87 19.32 14.65
CA GLU A 515 5.05 18.13 15.47
C GLU A 515 3.88 17.91 16.43
N TYR A 516 3.35 19.02 16.94
CA TYR A 516 2.21 19.11 17.85
C TYR A 516 1.35 20.30 17.45
N SER A 517 0.04 20.13 17.45
CA SER A 517 -0.89 21.25 17.42
C SER A 517 -2.13 21.01 18.28
N TRP A 518 -2.62 22.10 18.85
CA TRP A 518 -3.90 22.20 19.54
C TRP A 518 -4.64 23.36 18.91
N GLU A 519 -5.75 23.03 18.26
CA GLU A 519 -6.38 23.86 17.25
C GLU A 519 -7.84 24.13 17.60
N VAL A 520 -8.26 25.36 17.33
CA VAL A 520 -9.64 25.80 17.42
C VAL A 520 -10.00 26.47 16.09
N SER A 521 -10.75 25.76 15.26
CA SER A 521 -11.34 26.34 14.05
C SER A 521 -12.54 27.19 14.45
N VAL A 522 -12.60 28.43 13.97
CA VAL A 522 -13.63 29.41 14.33
C VAL A 522 -14.34 29.91 13.07
N ASP A 523 -15.65 29.65 13.04
CA ASP A 523 -16.63 30.17 12.09
C ASP A 523 -17.18 31.45 12.74
N ALA A 524 -16.57 32.58 12.43
CA ALA A 524 -16.79 33.84 13.10
C ALA A 524 -18.15 34.45 12.74
N ASP A 525 -18.61 34.28 11.51
CA ASP A 525 -19.84 34.88 10.97
C ASP A 525 -21.00 33.90 10.77
N ASN A 526 -20.79 32.60 11.03
CA ASN A 526 -21.75 31.51 10.82
C ASN A 526 -22.19 31.37 9.36
N ASP A 527 -21.33 31.79 8.43
CA ASP A 527 -21.55 31.56 7.01
C ASP A 527 -20.69 30.36 6.57
N PRO A 528 -21.30 29.20 6.27
CA PRO A 528 -20.52 28.03 5.83
C PRO A 528 -19.78 28.26 4.50
N GLU A 529 -20.08 29.36 3.80
CA GLU A 529 -19.43 29.75 2.54
C GLU A 529 -18.19 30.64 2.74
N THR A 530 -17.90 31.06 3.97
CA THR A 530 -16.70 31.85 4.29
C THR A 530 -15.61 30.99 4.93
N GLY A 531 -14.38 31.51 4.85
CA GLY A 531 -13.21 30.81 5.35
C GLY A 531 -12.85 29.55 4.57
N ASP A 532 -12.25 28.59 5.25
CA ASP A 532 -11.88 27.27 4.73
C ASP A 532 -12.64 26.20 5.53
N GLY A 533 -13.50 25.44 4.83
CA GLY A 533 -14.45 24.50 5.44
C GLY A 533 -15.54 25.18 6.29
N GLY A 534 -15.86 26.46 6.02
CA GLY A 534 -16.79 27.25 6.84
C GLY A 534 -16.15 27.86 8.09
N PHE A 535 -14.82 27.99 8.16
CA PHE A 535 -14.10 28.57 9.30
C PHE A 535 -13.11 29.65 8.84
N GLU A 536 -13.30 30.91 9.27
CA GLU A 536 -12.46 32.06 8.88
C GLU A 536 -11.20 32.18 9.72
N TYR A 537 -11.14 31.54 10.89
CA TYR A 537 -9.97 31.64 11.76
C TYR A 537 -9.54 30.30 12.34
N LEU A 538 -8.24 30.19 12.56
CA LEU A 538 -7.63 29.12 13.34
C LEU A 538 -6.92 29.75 14.55
N LEU A 539 -7.33 29.39 15.75
CA LEU A 539 -6.57 29.70 16.96
C LEU A 539 -5.79 28.46 17.34
N SER A 540 -4.46 28.51 17.26
CA SER A 540 -3.63 27.34 17.52
C SER A 540 -2.47 27.61 18.47
N ALA A 541 -2.18 26.61 19.30
CA ALA A 541 -0.87 26.39 19.89
C ALA A 541 -0.20 25.29 19.08
N TYR A 542 1.03 25.52 18.63
CA TYR A 542 1.71 24.60 17.74
C TYR A 542 3.21 24.61 17.97
N HIS A 543 3.84 23.48 17.74
CA HIS A 543 5.28 23.40 17.60
C HIS A 543 5.63 22.98 16.19
N ILE A 544 6.42 23.82 15.52
CA ILE A 544 7.04 23.51 14.24
C ILE A 544 8.52 23.34 14.51
N VAL A 545 9.08 22.19 14.13
CA VAL A 545 10.49 21.86 14.35
C VAL A 545 11.37 22.94 13.70
N PRO A 546 12.14 23.73 14.48
CA PRO A 546 13.05 24.70 13.90
C PRO A 546 14.12 23.96 13.09
N PRO A 547 14.50 24.44 11.89
CA PRO A 547 15.56 23.78 11.11
C PRO A 547 16.87 23.56 11.88
N ALA A 548 17.18 24.44 12.83
CA ALA A 548 18.37 24.32 13.68
C ALA A 548 18.28 23.23 14.78
N ARG A 549 17.14 22.53 14.91
CA ARG A 549 16.88 21.57 15.98
C ARG A 549 16.32 20.24 15.49
N GLU A 550 16.33 19.97 14.19
CA GLU A 550 15.88 18.70 13.63
C GLU A 550 16.61 17.51 14.27
N GLY A 551 15.83 16.55 14.78
CA GLY A 551 16.33 15.36 15.49
C GLY A 551 16.97 15.60 16.86
N ASP A 552 16.98 16.84 17.35
CA ASP A 552 17.46 17.20 18.69
C ASP A 552 16.33 17.07 19.71
N ASN A 553 16.04 15.82 20.11
CA ASN A 553 15.03 15.49 21.10
C ASN A 553 15.20 16.38 22.33
N THR A 554 14.31 17.35 22.46
CA THR A 554 14.35 18.34 23.52
C THR A 554 13.14 18.12 24.41
N GLU A 555 13.37 17.59 25.61
CA GLU A 555 12.35 17.65 26.65
C GLU A 555 12.26 19.07 27.19
N ALA A 556 11.09 19.68 27.05
CA ALA A 556 10.87 21.04 27.53
C ALA A 556 9.40 21.24 27.93
N PRO A 557 9.13 22.24 28.79
CA PRO A 557 7.76 22.63 29.08
C PRO A 557 7.04 23.06 27.80
N ILE A 558 5.79 22.62 27.63
CA ILE A 558 5.01 22.91 26.42
C ILE A 558 4.92 24.41 26.16
N GLU A 559 4.75 25.20 27.23
CA GLU A 559 4.66 26.67 27.16
C GLU A 559 5.95 27.38 26.76
N GLU A 560 7.11 26.73 26.87
CA GLU A 560 8.40 27.32 26.46
C GLU A 560 8.70 27.10 24.97
N VAL A 561 8.14 26.05 24.39
CA VAL A 561 8.46 25.60 23.02
C VAL A 561 7.33 25.88 22.04
N ALA A 562 6.10 25.57 22.40
CA ALA A 562 4.96 25.79 21.50
C ALA A 562 4.67 27.29 21.33
N LYS A 563 4.40 27.68 20.10
CA LYS A 563 3.99 29.03 19.71
C LYS A 563 2.48 29.09 19.64
N ALA A 564 1.92 30.20 20.07
CA ALA A 564 0.50 30.47 19.91
C ALA A 564 0.29 31.53 18.83
N SER A 565 -0.60 31.26 17.88
CA SER A 565 -0.99 32.19 16.82
C SER A 565 -2.49 32.17 16.57
N VAL A 566 -3.01 33.29 16.06
CA VAL A 566 -4.30 33.33 15.36
C VAL A 566 -3.99 33.38 13.88
N TRP A 567 -4.68 32.59 13.06
CA TRP A 567 -4.55 32.59 11.62
C TRP A 567 -5.87 33.02 11.00
N GLU A 568 -5.84 33.98 10.07
CA GLU A 568 -6.94 34.20 9.12
C GLU A 568 -6.89 33.04 8.12
N LYS A 569 -7.97 32.28 8.00
CA LYS A 569 -8.20 31.38 6.88
C LYS A 569 -8.98 32.14 5.83
N ARG A 570 -8.37 32.35 4.67
CA ARG A 570 -9.05 32.99 3.54
C ARG A 570 -9.57 31.91 2.59
N PRO A 571 -10.62 32.20 1.81
CA PRO A 571 -11.03 31.33 0.71
C PRO A 571 -9.81 30.99 -0.17
N GLY A 572 -9.63 29.71 -0.49
CA GLY A 572 -8.48 29.19 -1.23
C GLY A 572 -7.23 28.93 -0.37
N GLY A 573 -7.40 28.42 0.85
CA GLY A 573 -6.30 27.85 1.65
C GLY A 573 -5.28 28.83 2.27
N SER A 574 -5.20 30.06 1.78
CA SER A 574 -4.18 31.00 2.28
C SER A 574 -4.40 31.38 3.75
N ILE A 575 -3.37 31.16 4.56
CA ILE A 575 -3.37 31.50 5.99
C ILE A 575 -2.53 32.73 6.28
N LYS A 576 -3.09 33.67 7.07
CA LYS A 576 -2.37 34.85 7.53
C LYS A 576 -2.24 34.85 9.05
N SER A 577 -1.01 34.76 9.55
CA SER A 577 -0.77 34.83 11.00
C SER A 577 -0.99 36.25 11.54
N PHE A 578 -1.64 36.31 12.70
CA PHE A 578 -1.73 37.47 13.57
C PHE A 578 -1.05 37.18 14.89
N LYS A 579 -0.26 38.15 15.35
CA LYS A 579 0.20 38.17 16.73
C LYS A 579 -0.99 38.50 17.63
N GLY A 580 -1.15 37.75 18.71
CA GLY A 580 -2.25 38.01 19.67
C GLY A 580 -2.75 36.80 20.43
N ALA A 581 -2.26 35.60 20.12
CA ALA A 581 -2.48 34.42 20.93
C ALA A 581 -1.37 34.24 21.98
N SER A 582 -1.70 33.57 23.08
CA SER A 582 -0.73 33.12 24.09
C SER A 582 -1.10 31.71 24.54
N LEU A 583 -0.15 30.98 25.12
CA LEU A 583 -0.36 29.63 25.64
C LEU A 583 -0.06 29.62 27.15
N LYS A 584 -0.86 28.87 27.91
CA LYS A 584 -0.55 28.48 29.30
C LYS A 584 -0.89 27.02 29.49
N VAL A 585 -0.01 26.27 30.16
CA VAL A 585 -0.19 24.85 30.41
C VAL A 585 -0.09 24.56 31.91
N SER A 586 -0.94 23.67 32.41
CA SER A 586 -0.88 23.19 33.80
C SER A 586 -1.08 21.69 33.84
N ALA A 587 0.03 20.96 34.09
CA ALA A 587 0.03 19.52 34.33
C ALA A 587 -0.72 19.14 35.61
N GLU A 588 -0.72 20.00 36.64
CA GLU A 588 -1.45 19.74 37.89
C GLU A 588 -2.97 19.64 37.69
N THR A 589 -3.52 20.36 36.71
CA THR A 589 -4.96 20.40 36.45
C THR A 589 -5.36 19.77 35.12
N ASP A 590 -4.42 19.15 34.42
CA ASP A 590 -4.60 18.60 33.07
C ASP A 590 -5.16 19.59 32.07
N THR A 591 -4.72 20.86 32.13
CA THR A 591 -5.32 21.92 31.30
C THR A 591 -4.34 22.67 30.42
N MET A 592 -4.81 23.02 29.22
CA MET A 592 -4.18 23.98 28.33
C MET A 592 -5.13 25.15 28.07
N ILE A 593 -4.66 26.38 28.30
CA ILE A 593 -5.44 27.61 28.09
C ILE A 593 -4.85 28.39 26.91
N LEU A 594 -5.65 28.54 25.86
CA LEU A 594 -5.30 29.20 24.61
C LEU A 594 -6.23 30.40 24.38
N PRO A 595 -5.81 31.62 24.79
CA PRO A 595 -6.53 32.84 24.43
C PRO A 595 -5.97 33.49 23.16
N GLY A 596 -6.85 34.00 22.30
CA GLY A 596 -6.51 34.74 21.08
C GLY A 596 -7.53 35.82 20.76
N ARG A 597 -7.15 36.82 19.96
CA ARG A 597 -8.09 37.83 19.42
C ARG A 597 -8.56 37.39 18.04
N ILE A 598 -9.84 37.05 17.92
CA ILE A 598 -10.49 36.61 16.69
C ILE A 598 -11.36 37.77 16.18
N PRO A 599 -11.00 38.43 15.06
CA PRO A 599 -11.81 39.49 14.50
C PRO A 599 -13.24 39.01 14.19
N ALA A 600 -14.22 39.86 14.48
CA ALA A 600 -15.65 39.61 14.22
C ALA A 600 -16.30 38.40 14.93
N ILE A 601 -15.59 37.65 15.79
CA ILE A 601 -16.19 36.56 16.56
C ILE A 601 -17.35 37.05 17.43
N THR A 602 -18.42 36.26 17.50
CA THR A 602 -19.62 36.53 18.30
C THR A 602 -19.92 35.35 19.23
N PRO A 603 -20.79 35.50 20.24
CA PRO A 603 -21.26 34.36 21.03
C PRO A 603 -22.01 33.29 20.23
N GLN A 604 -22.39 33.58 18.98
CA GLN A 604 -23.08 32.66 18.08
C GLN A 604 -22.12 31.90 17.18
N SER A 605 -20.86 32.33 17.06
CA SER A 605 -19.84 31.70 16.23
C SER A 605 -19.69 30.21 16.53
N ARG A 606 -19.38 29.40 15.53
CA ARG A 606 -19.15 27.96 15.71
C ARG A 606 -17.68 27.67 15.93
N LEU A 607 -17.41 26.71 16.81
CA LEU A 607 -16.08 26.26 17.19
C LEU A 607 -15.96 24.76 16.92
N ALA A 608 -14.84 24.36 16.33
CA ALA A 608 -14.39 22.98 16.27
C ALA A 608 -12.99 22.87 16.87
N PHE A 609 -12.72 21.77 17.57
CA PHE A 609 -11.49 21.56 18.30
C PHE A 609 -10.76 20.36 17.73
N ARG A 610 -9.44 20.48 17.62
CA ARG A 610 -8.59 19.39 17.17
C ARG A 610 -7.29 19.36 17.97
N THR A 611 -6.81 18.18 18.29
CA THR A 611 -5.41 17.97 18.66
C THR A 611 -4.71 17.10 17.63
N TYR A 612 -3.42 17.31 17.48
CA TYR A 612 -2.59 16.57 16.55
C TYR A 612 -1.21 16.34 17.15
N ALA A 613 -0.69 15.13 16.98
CA ALA A 613 0.73 14.86 17.09
C ALA A 613 1.20 14.02 15.91
N TYR A 614 2.35 14.39 15.36
CA TYR A 614 2.97 13.77 14.17
C TYR A 614 3.07 12.23 14.24
N SER A 615 3.10 11.64 15.43
CA SER A 615 3.16 10.17 15.63
C SER A 615 2.15 9.64 16.65
N GLY A 616 1.19 10.47 17.08
CA GLY A 616 0.33 10.18 18.24
C GLY A 616 -1.16 10.07 17.94
N GLY A 617 -1.55 10.19 16.67
CA GLY A 617 -2.94 10.33 16.26
C GLY A 617 -3.44 11.78 16.37
N SER A 618 -4.74 11.94 16.16
CA SER A 618 -5.46 13.21 16.34
C SER A 618 -6.72 12.96 17.14
N ASP A 619 -7.14 13.97 17.90
CA ASP A 619 -8.42 14.01 18.59
C ASP A 619 -9.28 15.15 18.03
N GLU A 620 -10.59 14.99 18.01
CA GLU A 620 -11.54 16.00 17.51
C GLU A 620 -12.77 16.14 18.42
N VAL A 621 -13.04 17.37 18.87
CA VAL A 621 -14.29 17.69 19.60
C VAL A 621 -15.09 18.71 18.80
N GLY A 622 -16.36 18.39 18.55
CA GLY A 622 -17.26 19.20 17.72
C GLY A 622 -17.41 18.65 16.31
N CYS A 623 -17.86 19.48 15.37
CA CYS A 623 -18.04 19.04 13.98
C CYS A 623 -16.69 18.59 13.39
N PRO A 624 -16.58 17.35 12.88
CA PRO A 624 -15.34 16.89 12.26
C PRO A 624 -15.00 17.79 11.08
N THR A 625 -13.75 18.23 11.04
CA THR A 625 -13.23 19.00 9.89
C THR A 625 -12.75 18.01 8.84
N PRO A 626 -12.83 18.31 7.53
CA PRO A 626 -12.55 17.35 6.44
C PRO A 626 -11.08 16.91 6.29
N PHE A 627 -10.24 16.93 7.34
CA PHE A 627 -8.79 16.73 7.22
C PHE A 627 -8.29 15.41 7.84
N GLY A 628 -8.10 14.36 7.03
CA GLY A 628 -7.34 13.15 7.39
C GLY A 628 -6.23 12.85 6.36
N LEU A 629 -4.96 12.84 6.80
CA LEU A 629 -3.78 12.51 5.96
C LEU A 629 -3.53 10.98 5.96
N GLY A 630 -3.61 10.30 4.80
CA GLY A 630 -3.48 8.82 4.65
C GLY A 630 -2.17 8.31 3.99
N ARG A 631 -1.87 6.98 4.05
CA ARG A 631 -0.62 6.34 3.55
C ARG A 631 -0.80 4.83 3.16
N PRO A 632 -0.20 4.31 2.04
CA PRO A 632 0.14 2.88 1.84
C PRO A 632 1.53 2.57 1.14
N ALA A 633 1.84 1.29 0.85
CA ALA A 633 3.16 0.66 0.49
C ALA A 633 3.17 -0.21 -0.81
N PRO A 634 4.29 -0.38 -1.57
CA PRO A 634 4.43 -1.46 -2.60
C PRO A 634 5.74 -2.32 -2.59
N ALA A 635 5.81 -3.35 -3.48
CA ALA A 635 6.83 -4.43 -3.65
C ALA A 635 7.44 -4.53 -5.10
N GLN A 636 8.45 -5.40 -5.34
CA GLN A 636 9.42 -5.43 -6.50
C GLN A 636 9.23 -6.58 -7.57
N SER A 637 9.85 -6.44 -8.77
CA SER A 637 9.62 -7.21 -10.05
C SER A 637 10.73 -8.20 -10.55
N PRO A 638 10.44 -9.19 -11.44
CA PRO A 638 11.41 -10.09 -12.15
C PRO A 638 11.43 -10.00 -13.73
N SER A 639 12.33 -10.77 -14.41
CA SER A 639 12.84 -10.61 -15.82
C SER A 639 12.08 -11.29 -17.00
N ASP A 640 12.58 -11.12 -18.25
CA ASP A 640 11.95 -11.39 -19.55
C ASP A 640 12.27 -12.79 -20.16
N GLY A 641 11.23 -13.61 -20.30
CA GLY A 641 11.37 -15.06 -20.55
C GLY A 641 11.72 -15.57 -21.95
N SER A 642 13.01 -15.64 -22.32
CA SER A 642 13.49 -16.32 -23.54
C SER A 642 13.99 -17.76 -23.30
N SER A 643 13.16 -18.81 -23.48
CA SER A 643 13.53 -20.22 -23.21
C SER A 643 14.67 -20.77 -24.08
N ALA A 644 15.63 -21.49 -23.49
CA ALA A 644 16.73 -22.14 -24.21
C ALA A 644 16.50 -23.64 -24.44
N THR A 645 17.00 -24.17 -25.57
CA THR A 645 17.01 -25.60 -25.91
C THR A 645 18.45 -26.08 -26.15
N PRO A 646 18.79 -27.32 -25.78
CA PRO A 646 20.12 -27.90 -26.01
C PRO A 646 20.61 -27.74 -27.45
N GLY A 647 21.87 -27.31 -27.62
CA GLY A 647 22.50 -27.13 -28.94
C GLY A 647 22.21 -25.78 -29.61
N ARG A 648 21.51 -24.86 -28.93
CA ARG A 648 21.31 -23.47 -29.37
C ARG A 648 21.99 -22.50 -28.41
N SER A 649 22.54 -21.42 -28.95
CA SER A 649 22.97 -20.27 -28.14
C SER A 649 21.77 -19.38 -27.82
N ALA A 650 21.66 -18.98 -26.56
CA ALA A 650 20.77 -17.91 -26.11
C ALA A 650 21.65 -16.71 -25.68
N SER A 651 21.22 -15.49 -25.97
CA SER A 651 21.86 -14.26 -25.48
C SER A 651 20.97 -13.61 -24.43
N GLY A 652 21.53 -13.28 -23.26
CA GLY A 652 20.85 -12.48 -22.25
C GLY A 652 20.80 -11.00 -22.63
N ASP A 653 19.96 -10.22 -21.95
CA ASP A 653 19.90 -8.78 -22.13
C ASP A 653 21.09 -8.09 -21.43
N ASN A 654 21.67 -7.08 -22.07
CA ASN A 654 22.90 -6.43 -21.60
C ASN A 654 22.59 -5.33 -20.59
N SER A 655 22.06 -5.69 -19.42
CA SER A 655 21.88 -4.72 -18.35
C SER A 655 23.26 -4.39 -17.72
N ASN A 656 23.71 -3.14 -17.86
CA ASN A 656 25.01 -2.70 -17.30
C ASN A 656 25.01 -2.61 -15.75
N GLU A 657 23.91 -2.97 -15.08
CA GLU A 657 23.73 -2.76 -13.64
C GLU A 657 24.21 -3.94 -12.77
N LEU A 658 24.28 -5.16 -13.31
CA LEU A 658 24.70 -6.33 -12.55
C LEU A 658 26.23 -6.44 -12.42
N ALA A 659 26.72 -7.11 -11.37
CA ALA A 659 28.13 -7.41 -11.23
C ALA A 659 28.60 -8.34 -12.36
N GLY A 660 29.80 -8.09 -12.90
CA GLY A 660 30.24 -8.72 -14.16
C GLY A 660 30.32 -10.25 -14.10
N HIS A 661 30.45 -10.84 -12.91
CA HIS A 661 30.53 -12.30 -12.72
C HIS A 661 29.17 -12.98 -12.53
N ILE A 662 28.06 -12.25 -12.60
CA ILE A 662 26.69 -12.81 -12.66
C ILE A 662 25.92 -12.41 -13.91
N ASP A 663 26.33 -11.34 -14.60
CA ASP A 663 25.74 -10.88 -15.87
C ASP A 663 25.99 -11.89 -17.02
N ILE A 664 24.92 -12.59 -17.45
CA ILE A 664 24.96 -13.64 -18.47
C ILE A 664 24.87 -13.03 -19.87
N ARG A 665 26.03 -12.88 -20.53
CA ARG A 665 26.07 -12.42 -21.93
C ARG A 665 25.47 -13.42 -22.91
N SER A 666 25.81 -14.70 -22.72
CA SER A 666 25.23 -15.76 -23.53
C SER A 666 25.36 -17.12 -22.87
N VAL A 667 24.49 -18.04 -23.26
CA VAL A 667 24.54 -19.44 -22.83
C VAL A 667 24.68 -20.33 -24.04
N THR A 668 25.60 -21.30 -23.94
CA THR A 668 25.75 -22.37 -24.92
C THR A 668 25.53 -23.71 -24.24
N THR A 669 24.85 -24.62 -24.93
CA THR A 669 24.46 -25.92 -24.38
C THR A 669 24.80 -27.03 -25.37
N ALA A 670 25.21 -28.18 -24.86
CA ALA A 670 25.48 -29.38 -25.65
C ALA A 670 25.00 -30.61 -24.88
N VAL A 671 24.43 -31.58 -25.60
CA VAL A 671 24.04 -32.89 -25.05
C VAL A 671 24.77 -33.98 -25.83
N ASP A 672 25.53 -34.82 -25.13
CA ASP A 672 26.16 -36.03 -25.68
C ASP A 672 25.72 -37.25 -24.86
N GLY A 673 24.79 -38.04 -25.41
CA GLY A 673 24.10 -39.07 -24.65
C GLY A 673 23.23 -38.45 -23.55
N GLU A 674 23.45 -38.87 -22.30
CA GLU A 674 22.78 -38.30 -21.11
C GLU A 674 23.61 -37.19 -20.45
N THR A 675 24.74 -36.81 -21.03
CA THR A 675 25.60 -35.75 -20.47
C THR A 675 25.16 -34.40 -21.03
N LEU A 676 24.62 -33.53 -20.17
CA LEU A 676 24.39 -32.12 -20.47
C LEU A 676 25.65 -31.32 -20.13
N THR A 677 26.07 -30.45 -21.04
CA THR A 677 27.12 -29.44 -20.81
C THR A 677 26.53 -28.05 -21.10
N VAL A 678 26.63 -27.15 -20.13
CA VAL A 678 26.16 -25.77 -20.19
C VAL A 678 27.34 -24.86 -19.94
N THR A 679 27.68 -24.03 -20.91
CA THR A 679 28.70 -22.98 -20.76
C THR A 679 28.02 -21.62 -20.77
N LEU A 680 28.06 -20.96 -19.61
CA LEU A 680 27.66 -19.58 -19.41
C LEU A 680 28.85 -18.69 -19.78
N LEU A 681 28.67 -17.79 -20.74
CA LEU A 681 29.58 -16.68 -21.01
C LEU A 681 29.10 -15.48 -20.21
N LEU A 682 29.90 -15.05 -19.24
CA LEU A 682 29.59 -13.95 -18.34
C LEU A 682 30.33 -12.69 -18.79
N ARG A 683 30.06 -11.55 -18.14
CA ARG A 683 30.68 -10.28 -18.53
C ARG A 683 32.16 -10.17 -18.15
N ASP A 684 32.48 -10.46 -16.89
CA ASP A 684 33.81 -10.38 -16.29
C ASP A 684 33.95 -11.42 -15.15
N VAL A 685 34.47 -12.61 -15.42
CA VAL A 685 34.67 -13.63 -14.38
C VAL A 685 36.01 -13.40 -13.68
N PRO A 686 36.04 -13.10 -12.37
CA PRO A 686 37.28 -12.80 -11.69
C PRO A 686 38.14 -14.05 -11.50
N GLU A 687 39.48 -13.88 -11.48
CA GLU A 687 40.41 -14.97 -11.14
C GLU A 687 40.20 -15.51 -9.71
N MET A 688 39.62 -14.70 -8.82
CA MET A 688 39.28 -15.08 -7.45
C MET A 688 37.93 -14.48 -7.05
N LEU A 689 37.02 -15.32 -6.55
CA LEU A 689 35.82 -14.88 -5.84
C LEU A 689 36.14 -14.74 -4.34
N THR A 690 35.57 -13.71 -3.71
CA THR A 690 35.69 -13.50 -2.27
C THR A 690 34.45 -14.06 -1.59
N PHE A 691 34.63 -15.00 -0.67
CA PHE A 691 33.57 -15.53 0.19
C PHE A 691 33.59 -14.84 1.55
N ASP A 692 32.50 -14.96 2.30
CA ASP A 692 32.27 -14.35 3.61
C ASP A 692 32.32 -12.80 3.54
N ARG A 693 31.74 -12.21 2.49
CA ARG A 693 31.73 -10.74 2.34
C ARG A 693 30.95 -10.08 3.48
N MET A 694 31.46 -8.95 3.95
CA MET A 694 30.78 -8.12 4.96
C MET A 694 29.40 -7.71 4.43
N GLY A 695 28.34 -8.03 5.18
CA GLY A 695 26.95 -7.79 4.77
C GLY A 695 26.19 -9.05 4.35
N VAL A 696 26.87 -10.19 4.14
CA VAL A 696 26.24 -11.50 3.90
C VAL A 696 25.99 -12.18 5.26
N PRO A 697 24.75 -12.59 5.60
CA PRO A 697 24.45 -13.30 6.84
C PRO A 697 25.20 -14.63 6.97
N GLU A 698 25.53 -15.01 8.21
CA GLU A 698 26.10 -16.33 8.50
C GLU A 698 25.12 -17.41 7.99
N HIS A 699 25.62 -18.32 7.14
CA HIS A 699 24.87 -19.40 6.45
C HIS A 699 24.03 -19.01 5.23
N ALA A 700 24.08 -17.77 4.74
CA ALA A 700 23.44 -17.42 3.47
C ALA A 700 24.20 -18.00 2.26
N LEU A 701 23.47 -18.35 1.19
CA LEU A 701 24.06 -18.70 -0.10
C LEU A 701 24.63 -17.42 -0.72
N GLU A 702 25.95 -17.32 -0.84
CA GLU A 702 26.59 -16.08 -1.28
C GLU A 702 26.66 -15.93 -2.80
N TYR A 703 26.88 -17.05 -3.50
CA TYR A 703 26.89 -17.14 -4.96
C TYR A 703 26.23 -18.44 -5.41
N SER A 704 25.45 -18.40 -6.50
CA SER A 704 24.88 -19.59 -7.14
C SER A 704 24.93 -19.49 -8.67
N TRP A 705 25.10 -20.64 -9.33
CA TRP A 705 24.90 -20.80 -10.77
C TRP A 705 24.10 -22.09 -10.97
N GLU A 706 22.88 -21.94 -11.46
CA GLU A 706 21.85 -22.98 -11.49
C GLU A 706 21.37 -23.23 -12.91
N VAL A 707 21.07 -24.49 -13.20
CA VAL A 707 20.41 -24.92 -14.44
C VAL A 707 19.19 -25.73 -14.05
N SER A 708 18.02 -25.20 -14.33
CA SER A 708 16.75 -25.91 -14.19
C SER A 708 16.43 -26.60 -15.51
N ILE A 709 16.06 -27.88 -15.44
CA ILE A 709 15.92 -28.76 -16.59
C ILE A 709 14.53 -29.39 -16.57
N ASP A 710 13.76 -29.13 -17.61
CA ASP A 710 12.53 -29.88 -17.91
C ASP A 710 12.89 -30.99 -18.91
N VAL A 711 13.06 -32.19 -18.38
CA VAL A 711 13.60 -33.34 -19.11
C VAL A 711 12.59 -33.89 -20.11
N ASP A 712 11.31 -33.95 -19.74
CA ASP A 712 10.26 -34.56 -20.56
C ASP A 712 9.53 -33.55 -21.45
N ASN A 713 9.75 -32.25 -21.25
CA ASN A 713 9.13 -31.17 -22.02
C ASN A 713 7.60 -31.25 -21.96
N ASP A 714 7.06 -31.85 -20.90
CA ASP A 714 5.65 -31.87 -20.61
C ASP A 714 5.37 -30.76 -19.57
N PRO A 715 4.64 -29.70 -19.95
CA PRO A 715 4.36 -28.57 -19.06
C PRO A 715 3.56 -28.97 -17.81
N LYS A 716 3.13 -30.23 -17.68
CA LYS A 716 2.39 -30.77 -16.54
C LYS A 716 3.24 -31.57 -15.55
N THR A 717 4.50 -31.86 -15.84
CA THR A 717 5.31 -32.80 -15.04
C THR A 717 6.67 -32.24 -14.61
N GLY A 718 7.07 -31.07 -15.13
CA GLY A 718 8.18 -30.29 -14.59
C GLY A 718 7.80 -29.56 -13.30
N ALA A 719 8.78 -29.26 -12.44
CA ALA A 719 8.60 -28.53 -11.17
C ALA A 719 8.25 -27.02 -11.35
N GLY A 720 7.38 -26.72 -12.32
CA GLY A 720 6.53 -25.53 -12.37
C GLY A 720 5.09 -25.88 -12.00
N GLU A 721 4.92 -26.85 -11.09
CA GLU A 721 3.78 -26.96 -10.16
C GLU A 721 4.22 -26.38 -8.81
#